data_AF-A0A554NF48-F1
#
_entry.id   AF-A0A554NF48-F1
#
_cell.length_a   1.000
_cell.length_b   1.000
_cell.length_c   1.000
_cell.angle_alpha   90.00
_cell.angle_beta   90.00
_cell.angle_gamma   90.00
#
_symmetry.space_group_name_H-M   'P 1'
#
loop_
_entity.id
_entity.type
_entity.pdbx_description
1 polymer ?
#
loop_
_entity_poly.entity_id
_entity_poly.type
_entity_poly.pdbx_seq_one_letter_code
_entity_poly.pdbx_strand_id
1 'polypeptide(L)'
;MEWGRDSVGIEGPPSAPECCLALVAIGYAAAAAAVTPRPPAEGLALWLVDAAATVGLAAVALAAAVALWRSTVSRASRWRVAGGYLGGLAAATTLLAVATAATAAVPALSAARPPLGPETLQPGSGLVAVGNVGGVVGLLAGRRWAGRTARRRAPSLLLDDAPAAVWLFRPDASESLYVSPSYEPLFGQSTETVGTDPSAIVEAAHPEDRGTLSAAMNRVADGDTVDLEFRPDADTGAGWVWLSGWPVRRDDEVVAVAGVAHDITDRRRHREQLASLHDATRRLFRAGTVAEAADIATEAAEAVLGLPVNTVWLYDEAADELVPAATTEAHDAGERSLPMFRAGDSLAREVFDSGEPQVYDDVRSAPGGTEVVPTRSELVIPLGEFGVFMAGSTGADQFDARQVSLAKVLAANVEVALARIEQTDELRASRRELERRNERLDQFAGIVSHDLRNPLAVARGYTELLQEDADSEHVATVEEALARMEALIEDLLTLAREGEAIDELEPVPLGDVARRSWGNVRTDGGGLVVETEDVIRGDRDRLAQLFENLFRNSVEHGAMDDGVTVTVGTLPDGFYVEDDGPGIPPGERDDVFDAGYSTADDGTGLGLSIVRTIADAHGWSVSVTTGADGGARFELTGVDLE
;
A
#
# COMPACT_ATOMS: atom_id res chain seq x y z
N MET A 1 6.32 -27.76 -34.17
CA MET A 1 7.28 -28.89 -34.15
C MET A 1 8.22 -28.58 -33.01
N GLU A 2 8.31 -29.28 -31.88
CA GLU A 2 7.80 -30.56 -31.40
C GLU A 2 7.42 -30.37 -29.92
N TRP A 3 6.31 -30.96 -29.47
CA TRP A 3 6.12 -31.29 -28.05
C TRP A 3 5.75 -32.76 -27.97
N GLY A 4 6.46 -33.46 -27.09
CA GLY A 4 6.60 -34.90 -27.04
C GLY A 4 5.31 -35.63 -26.66
N ARG A 5 5.21 -36.85 -27.20
CA ARG A 5 4.35 -37.91 -26.71
C ARG A 5 4.88 -38.33 -25.33
N ASP A 6 4.03 -38.29 -24.32
CA ASP A 6 3.83 -39.43 -23.42
C ASP A 6 2.49 -39.33 -22.67
N SER A 7 1.68 -40.37 -22.90
CA SER A 7 0.56 -40.91 -22.12
C SER A 7 -0.33 -39.97 -21.28
N VAL A 8 -1.43 -39.50 -21.86
CA VAL A 8 -2.70 -39.29 -21.15
C VAL A 8 -3.70 -40.30 -21.70
N GLY A 9 -4.21 -41.20 -20.85
CA GLY A 9 -5.33 -42.06 -21.20
C GLY A 9 -6.58 -41.20 -21.37
N ILE A 10 -7.05 -41.07 -22.61
CA ILE A 10 -8.35 -40.45 -22.93
C ILE A 10 -9.17 -41.47 -23.71
N GLU A 11 -10.30 -41.83 -23.11
CA GLU A 11 -11.36 -42.67 -23.64
C GLU A 11 -11.94 -42.10 -24.95
N GLY A 12 -12.28 -43.02 -25.88
CA GLY A 12 -13.20 -42.94 -27.05
C GLY A 12 -13.59 -41.61 -27.75
N PRO A 13 -13.86 -41.63 -29.07
CA PRO A 13 -14.37 -40.45 -29.76
C PRO A 13 -15.75 -40.04 -29.20
N PRO A 14 -16.03 -38.73 -29.06
CA PRO A 14 -17.29 -38.25 -28.52
C PRO A 14 -18.46 -38.69 -29.41
N SER A 15 -19.57 -39.01 -28.76
CA SER A 15 -20.79 -39.42 -29.45
C SER A 15 -21.41 -38.24 -30.21
N ALA A 16 -22.13 -38.50 -31.31
CA ALA A 16 -22.79 -37.46 -32.14
C ALA A 16 -23.60 -36.38 -31.37
N PRO A 17 -24.21 -36.65 -30.19
CA PRO A 17 -24.85 -35.62 -29.35
C PRO A 17 -23.87 -34.61 -28.72
N GLU A 18 -22.65 -35.02 -28.38
CA GLU A 18 -21.63 -34.16 -27.76
C GLU A 18 -21.07 -33.15 -28.77
N CYS A 19 -20.95 -33.53 -30.04
CA CYS A 19 -20.63 -32.60 -31.12
C CYS A 19 -21.77 -31.59 -31.39
N CYS A 20 -23.03 -32.01 -31.30
CA CYS A 20 -24.19 -31.10 -31.43
C CYS A 20 -24.27 -30.10 -30.26
N LEU A 21 -23.95 -30.52 -29.04
CA LEU A 21 -23.90 -29.65 -27.85
C LEU A 21 -22.76 -28.63 -27.93
N ALA A 22 -21.59 -29.04 -28.43
CA ALA A 22 -20.47 -28.12 -28.67
C ALA A 22 -20.81 -27.08 -29.74
N LEU A 23 -21.46 -27.48 -30.84
CA LEU A 23 -21.89 -26.56 -31.91
C LEU A 23 -22.99 -25.59 -31.45
N VAL A 24 -23.91 -26.02 -30.59
CA VAL A 24 -24.93 -25.15 -29.98
C VAL A 24 -24.31 -24.17 -29.00
N ALA A 25 -23.33 -24.60 -28.19
CA ALA A 25 -22.61 -23.72 -27.27
C ALA A 25 -21.77 -22.66 -28.02
N ILE A 26 -21.10 -23.04 -29.11
CA ILE A 26 -20.36 -22.12 -29.99
C ILE A 26 -21.31 -21.15 -30.70
N GLY A 27 -22.47 -21.63 -31.18
CA GLY A 27 -23.50 -20.78 -31.78
C GLY A 27 -24.13 -19.78 -30.80
N TYR A 28 -24.30 -20.17 -29.53
CA TYR A 28 -24.85 -19.30 -28.48
C TYR A 28 -23.83 -18.24 -28.02
N ALA A 29 -22.54 -18.61 -27.92
CA ALA A 29 -21.46 -17.66 -27.63
C ALA A 29 -21.28 -16.63 -28.76
N ALA A 30 -21.40 -17.07 -30.03
CA ALA A 30 -21.34 -16.19 -31.19
C ALA A 30 -22.56 -15.25 -31.28
N ALA A 31 -23.76 -15.72 -30.92
CA ALA A 31 -24.98 -14.90 -30.88
C ALA A 31 -24.97 -13.90 -29.71
N ALA A 32 -24.46 -14.28 -28.54
CA ALA A 32 -24.31 -13.38 -27.39
C ALA A 32 -23.30 -12.25 -27.65
N ALA A 33 -22.24 -12.53 -28.40
CA ALA A 33 -21.27 -11.51 -28.85
C ALA A 33 -21.82 -10.55 -29.92
N ALA A 34 -22.86 -10.96 -30.66
CA ALA A 34 -23.41 -10.19 -31.78
C ALA A 34 -24.56 -9.21 -31.40
N VAL A 35 -25.14 -9.33 -30.20
CA VAL A 35 -26.40 -8.63 -29.84
C VAL A 35 -26.22 -7.38 -28.97
N THR A 36 -25.00 -7.04 -28.53
CA THR A 36 -24.78 -5.81 -27.73
C THR A 36 -23.73 -4.88 -28.35
N PRO A 37 -24.08 -3.61 -28.68
CA PRO A 37 -23.08 -2.65 -29.11
C PRO A 37 -22.17 -2.29 -27.93
N ARG A 38 -20.84 -2.27 -28.16
CA ARG A 38 -19.83 -1.92 -27.15
C ARG A 38 -20.05 -0.49 -26.60
N PRO A 39 -20.10 -0.29 -25.27
CA PRO A 39 -20.09 1.05 -24.70
C PRO A 39 -18.66 1.64 -24.67
N PRO A 40 -18.51 2.98 -24.54
CA PRO A 40 -17.20 3.64 -24.39
C PRO A 40 -16.48 3.23 -23.08
N ALA A 41 -15.19 3.52 -23.01
CA ALA A 41 -14.19 2.92 -22.11
C ALA A 41 -14.55 2.91 -20.60
N GLU A 42 -15.35 3.87 -20.13
CA GLU A 42 -15.72 3.99 -18.71
C GLU A 42 -16.74 2.93 -18.23
N GLY A 43 -17.45 2.25 -19.14
CA GLY A 43 -18.45 1.22 -18.82
C GLY A 43 -17.99 -0.23 -19.05
N LEU A 44 -16.75 -0.43 -19.50
CA LEU A 44 -16.29 -1.70 -20.06
C LEU A 44 -16.11 -2.79 -18.99
N ALA A 45 -15.72 -2.42 -17.77
CA ALA A 45 -15.59 -3.33 -16.65
C ALA A 45 -16.94 -3.87 -16.16
N LEU A 46 -17.96 -3.01 -16.07
CA LEU A 46 -19.31 -3.42 -15.69
C LEU A 46 -19.94 -4.34 -16.74
N TRP A 47 -19.74 -4.02 -18.03
CA TRP A 47 -20.20 -4.85 -19.14
C TRP A 47 -19.52 -6.23 -19.15
N LEU A 48 -18.22 -6.30 -18.84
CA LEU A 48 -17.50 -7.57 -18.74
C LEU A 48 -17.96 -8.42 -17.55
N VAL A 49 -18.27 -7.80 -16.41
CA VAL A 49 -18.80 -8.49 -15.22
C VAL A 49 -20.20 -9.06 -15.49
N ASP A 50 -21.09 -8.29 -16.11
CA ASP A 50 -22.43 -8.76 -16.49
C ASP A 50 -22.36 -9.85 -17.57
N ALA A 51 -21.48 -9.70 -18.56
CA ALA A 51 -21.26 -10.74 -19.58
C ALA A 51 -20.74 -12.04 -18.95
N ALA A 52 -19.78 -11.96 -18.02
CA ALA A 52 -19.25 -13.12 -17.31
C ALA A 52 -20.29 -13.79 -16.41
N ALA A 53 -21.12 -13.02 -15.71
CA ALA A 53 -22.23 -13.54 -14.90
C ALA A 53 -23.27 -14.26 -15.77
N THR A 54 -23.59 -13.71 -16.95
CA THR A 54 -24.53 -14.30 -17.90
C THR A 54 -23.98 -15.61 -18.49
N VAL A 55 -22.69 -15.66 -18.81
CA VAL A 55 -22.01 -16.88 -19.28
C VAL A 55 -21.93 -17.94 -18.17
N GLY A 56 -21.68 -17.54 -16.92
CA GLY A 56 -21.67 -18.43 -15.75
C GLY A 56 -23.03 -19.07 -15.48
N LEU A 57 -24.11 -18.28 -15.52
CA LEU A 57 -25.48 -18.77 -15.39
C LEU A 57 -25.87 -19.73 -16.52
N ALA A 58 -25.45 -19.44 -17.75
CA ALA A 58 -25.68 -20.34 -18.89
C ALA A 58 -24.93 -21.67 -18.73
N ALA A 59 -23.69 -21.66 -18.23
CA ALA A 59 -22.90 -22.87 -17.97
C ALA A 59 -23.50 -23.75 -16.87
N VAL A 60 -23.99 -23.14 -15.78
CA VAL A 60 -24.68 -23.85 -14.68
C VAL A 60 -26.00 -24.48 -15.17
N ALA A 61 -26.78 -23.74 -15.97
CA ALA A 61 -28.01 -24.26 -16.56
C ALA A 61 -27.73 -25.43 -17.54
N LEU A 62 -26.63 -25.36 -18.31
CA LEU A 62 -26.21 -26.43 -19.21
C LEU A 62 -25.75 -27.67 -18.45
N ALA A 63 -24.99 -27.51 -17.36
CA ALA A 63 -24.55 -28.61 -16.50
C ALA A 63 -25.74 -29.31 -15.82
N ALA A 64 -26.71 -28.54 -15.33
CA ALA A 64 -27.95 -29.07 -14.76
C ALA A 64 -28.77 -29.83 -15.83
N ALA A 65 -28.84 -29.32 -17.06
CA ALA A 65 -29.52 -29.98 -18.17
C ALA A 65 -28.84 -31.30 -18.59
N VAL A 66 -27.50 -31.36 -18.59
CA VAL A 66 -26.73 -32.59 -18.86
C VAL A 66 -26.94 -33.63 -17.76
N ALA A 67 -27.00 -33.21 -16.50
CA ALA A 67 -27.32 -34.10 -15.37
C ALA A 67 -28.76 -34.64 -15.48
N LEU A 68 -29.72 -33.80 -15.84
CA LEU A 68 -31.11 -34.20 -16.09
C LEU A 68 -31.25 -35.16 -17.27
N TRP A 69 -30.52 -34.93 -18.37
CA TRP A 69 -30.50 -35.81 -19.54
C TRP A 69 -29.87 -37.17 -19.22
N ARG A 70 -28.72 -37.20 -18.53
CA ARG A 70 -28.08 -38.45 -18.07
C ARG A 70 -28.99 -39.25 -17.14
N SER A 71 -29.74 -38.59 -16.26
CA SER A 71 -30.68 -39.26 -15.33
C SER A 71 -31.96 -39.77 -15.99
N THR A 72 -32.41 -39.15 -17.09
CA THR A 72 -33.60 -39.58 -17.85
C THR A 72 -33.26 -40.67 -18.86
N VAL A 73 -32.09 -40.61 -19.51
CA VAL A 73 -31.61 -41.64 -20.44
C VAL A 73 -31.20 -42.92 -19.70
N SER A 74 -30.61 -42.84 -18.51
CA SER A 74 -30.26 -44.03 -17.72
C SER A 74 -31.48 -44.81 -17.20
N ARG A 75 -32.64 -44.15 -17.07
CA ARG A 75 -33.91 -44.78 -16.66
C ARG A 75 -34.74 -45.32 -17.83
N ALA A 76 -34.42 -44.96 -19.07
CA ALA A 76 -35.16 -45.36 -20.25
C ALA A 76 -34.63 -46.69 -20.85
N SER A 77 -34.43 -47.73 -20.05
CA SER A 77 -34.01 -49.05 -20.54
C SER A 77 -35.15 -49.94 -21.05
N ARG A 78 -36.40 -49.42 -21.18
CA ARG A 78 -37.56 -50.27 -21.57
C ARG A 78 -38.54 -49.71 -22.61
N TRP A 79 -38.32 -48.55 -23.23
CA TRP A 79 -39.22 -48.07 -24.30
C TRP A 79 -38.50 -47.69 -25.58
N ARG A 80 -38.90 -48.33 -26.68
CA ARG A 80 -38.35 -48.21 -28.03
C ARG A 80 -38.34 -46.75 -28.52
N VAL A 81 -37.14 -46.27 -28.84
CA VAL A 81 -36.63 -45.33 -29.88
C VAL A 81 -37.48 -44.14 -30.37
N ALA A 82 -38.82 -44.13 -30.36
CA ALA A 82 -39.62 -42.98 -30.81
C ALA A 82 -39.95 -41.98 -29.68
N GLY A 83 -40.07 -42.44 -28.43
CA GLY A 83 -40.43 -41.58 -27.28
C GLY A 83 -39.28 -40.69 -26.76
N GLY A 84 -38.02 -41.11 -26.99
CA GLY A 84 -36.83 -40.36 -26.58
C GLY A 84 -36.61 -39.07 -27.38
N TYR A 85 -36.97 -39.06 -28.66
CA TYR A 85 -36.86 -37.87 -29.52
C TYR A 85 -37.90 -36.81 -29.16
N LEU A 86 -39.14 -37.20 -28.82
CA LEU A 86 -40.18 -36.28 -28.36
C LEU A 86 -39.91 -35.72 -26.96
N GLY A 87 -39.38 -36.53 -26.04
CA GLY A 87 -38.96 -36.07 -24.71
C GLY A 87 -37.76 -35.12 -24.76
N GLY A 88 -36.79 -35.41 -25.64
CA GLY A 88 -35.66 -34.52 -25.91
C GLY A 88 -36.09 -33.20 -26.55
N LEU A 89 -37.02 -33.23 -27.52
CA LEU A 89 -37.57 -32.01 -28.12
C LEU A 89 -38.32 -31.17 -27.09
N ALA A 90 -39.13 -31.78 -26.22
CA ALA A 90 -39.90 -31.08 -25.18
C ALA A 90 -38.97 -30.41 -24.15
N ALA A 91 -37.91 -31.09 -23.72
CA ALA A 91 -36.90 -30.53 -22.82
C ALA A 91 -36.13 -29.37 -23.49
N ALA A 92 -35.74 -29.53 -24.77
CA ALA A 92 -35.08 -28.48 -25.54
C ALA A 92 -35.99 -27.26 -25.76
N THR A 93 -37.28 -27.44 -26.07
CA THR A 93 -38.24 -26.32 -26.17
C THR A 93 -38.51 -25.64 -24.83
N THR A 94 -38.48 -26.38 -23.73
CA THR A 94 -38.66 -25.81 -22.39
C THR A 94 -37.44 -24.99 -22.00
N LEU A 95 -36.24 -25.48 -22.29
CA LEU A 95 -34.97 -24.76 -22.09
C LEU A 95 -34.87 -23.52 -22.98
N LEU A 96 -35.29 -23.63 -24.25
CA LEU A 96 -35.35 -22.49 -25.17
C LEU A 96 -36.35 -21.43 -24.68
N ALA A 97 -37.51 -21.85 -24.16
CA ALA A 97 -38.50 -20.92 -23.59
C ALA A 97 -37.99 -20.22 -22.31
N VAL A 98 -37.27 -20.93 -21.45
CA VAL A 98 -36.66 -20.35 -20.23
C VAL A 98 -35.52 -19.39 -20.59
N ALA A 99 -34.66 -19.74 -21.54
CA ALA A 99 -33.61 -18.86 -22.04
C ALA A 99 -34.19 -17.61 -22.71
N THR A 100 -35.22 -17.77 -23.56
CA THR A 100 -35.89 -16.64 -24.23
C THR A 100 -36.56 -15.70 -23.23
N ALA A 101 -37.22 -16.26 -22.19
CA ALA A 101 -37.83 -15.49 -21.11
C ALA A 101 -36.79 -14.73 -20.26
N ALA A 102 -35.61 -15.34 -20.01
CA ALA A 102 -34.51 -14.68 -19.32
C ALA A 102 -33.93 -13.50 -20.13
N THR A 103 -33.72 -13.66 -21.44
CA THR A 103 -33.29 -12.56 -22.33
C THR A 103 -34.32 -11.43 -22.48
N ALA A 104 -35.62 -11.74 -22.40
CA ALA A 104 -36.67 -10.73 -22.49
C ALA A 104 -36.85 -9.92 -21.19
N ALA A 105 -36.41 -10.44 -20.04
CA ALA A 105 -36.53 -9.78 -18.74
C ALA A 105 -35.40 -8.76 -18.46
N VAL A 106 -34.23 -8.93 -19.08
CA VAL A 106 -33.04 -8.08 -18.84
C VAL A 106 -33.25 -6.60 -19.24
N PRO A 107 -33.88 -6.25 -20.38
CA PRO A 107 -34.13 -4.84 -20.72
C PRO A 107 -35.17 -4.17 -19.81
N ALA A 108 -36.13 -4.94 -19.28
CA ALA A 108 -37.18 -4.41 -18.40
C ALA A 108 -36.65 -4.06 -16.99
N LEU A 109 -35.65 -4.80 -16.50
CA LEU A 109 -34.97 -4.52 -15.22
C LEU A 109 -33.99 -3.33 -15.32
N SER A 110 -33.42 -3.07 -16.51
CA SER A 110 -32.58 -1.90 -16.75
C SER A 110 -33.36 -0.57 -16.78
N ALA A 111 -34.65 -0.58 -17.14
CA ALA A 111 -35.45 0.63 -17.30
C ALA A 111 -36.09 1.15 -16.01
N ALA A 112 -36.00 0.39 -14.91
CA ALA A 112 -36.68 0.68 -13.64
C ALA A 112 -35.80 1.32 -12.55
N ARG A 113 -34.55 1.71 -12.85
CA ARG A 113 -33.67 2.38 -11.87
C ARG A 113 -33.79 3.92 -11.96
N PRO A 114 -34.09 4.64 -10.86
CA PRO A 114 -33.81 6.07 -10.79
C PRO A 114 -32.29 6.31 -10.69
N PRO A 115 -31.77 7.49 -11.07
CA PRO A 115 -30.34 7.76 -11.05
C PRO A 115 -29.84 7.84 -9.61
N LEU A 116 -28.94 6.93 -9.22
CA LEU A 116 -28.23 6.97 -7.95
C LEU A 116 -26.93 7.78 -8.11
N GLY A 117 -26.74 8.78 -7.25
CA GLY A 117 -25.50 9.56 -7.15
C GLY A 117 -24.32 8.77 -6.56
N PRO A 118 -23.11 9.33 -6.57
CA PRO A 118 -21.85 8.57 -6.54
C PRO A 118 -21.37 8.01 -5.18
N GLU A 119 -22.18 7.96 -4.12
CA GLU A 119 -21.66 7.69 -2.76
C GLU A 119 -22.04 6.35 -2.09
N THR A 120 -22.55 5.34 -2.79
CA THR A 120 -22.82 4.03 -2.15
C THR A 120 -22.41 2.84 -3.00
N LEU A 121 -21.11 2.54 -3.01
CA LEU A 121 -20.59 1.26 -3.47
C LEU A 121 -20.16 0.43 -2.25
N GLN A 122 -21.08 -0.38 -1.71
CA GLN A 122 -20.73 -1.49 -0.84
C GLN A 122 -20.41 -2.75 -1.68
N PRO A 123 -19.36 -3.52 -1.35
CA PRO A 123 -18.98 -4.73 -2.08
C PRO A 123 -19.91 -5.89 -1.68
N GLY A 124 -21.02 -6.05 -2.39
CA GLY A 124 -22.03 -7.11 -2.17
C GLY A 124 -22.49 -7.83 -3.45
N SER A 125 -21.82 -7.63 -4.58
CA SER A 125 -22.25 -8.10 -5.91
C SER A 125 -22.25 -9.63 -6.11
N GLY A 126 -21.76 -10.41 -5.14
CA GLY A 126 -21.88 -11.88 -5.14
C GLY A 126 -23.26 -12.41 -4.69
N LEU A 127 -24.10 -11.59 -4.05
CA LEU A 127 -25.41 -12.02 -3.51
C LEU A 127 -26.48 -12.26 -4.59
N VAL A 128 -26.30 -11.68 -5.78
CA VAL A 128 -27.29 -11.74 -6.87
C VAL A 128 -27.45 -13.16 -7.45
N ALA A 129 -26.43 -14.02 -7.29
CA ALA A 129 -26.50 -15.41 -7.77
C ALA A 129 -27.36 -16.34 -6.89
N VAL A 130 -27.49 -16.06 -5.58
CA VAL A 130 -28.27 -16.90 -4.64
C VAL A 130 -29.75 -16.51 -4.66
N GLY A 131 -30.06 -15.22 -4.86
CA GLY A 131 -31.43 -14.75 -5.13
C GLY A 131 -32.07 -15.41 -6.36
N ASN A 132 -31.25 -15.86 -7.32
CA ASN A 132 -31.73 -16.61 -8.49
C ASN A 132 -32.19 -18.04 -8.14
N VAL A 133 -31.64 -18.68 -7.11
CA VAL A 133 -32.14 -19.99 -6.65
C VAL A 133 -33.50 -19.83 -5.96
N GLY A 134 -33.66 -18.81 -5.10
CA GLY A 134 -34.94 -18.47 -4.46
C GLY A 134 -36.04 -18.11 -5.47
N GLY A 135 -35.68 -17.34 -6.50
CA GLY A 135 -36.58 -17.03 -7.62
C GLY A 135 -36.99 -18.26 -8.44
N VAL A 136 -36.06 -19.20 -8.71
CA VAL A 136 -36.34 -20.45 -9.41
C VAL A 136 -37.21 -21.39 -8.57
N VAL A 137 -36.99 -21.47 -7.26
CA VAL A 137 -37.84 -22.22 -6.32
C VAL A 137 -39.24 -21.61 -6.25
N GLY A 138 -39.35 -20.28 -6.19
CA GLY A 138 -40.64 -19.56 -6.26
C GLY A 138 -41.39 -19.80 -7.57
N LEU A 139 -40.69 -19.81 -8.72
CA LEU A 139 -41.27 -20.07 -10.04
C LEU A 139 -41.74 -21.53 -10.20
N LEU A 140 -41.00 -22.49 -9.63
CA LEU A 140 -41.35 -23.91 -9.65
C LEU A 140 -42.52 -24.24 -8.71
N ALA A 141 -42.62 -23.54 -7.57
CA ALA A 141 -43.71 -23.67 -6.61
C ALA A 141 -45.01 -23.01 -7.13
N GLY A 142 -44.93 -21.81 -7.70
CA GLY A 142 -46.08 -21.03 -8.16
C GLY A 142 -46.85 -21.65 -9.33
N ARG A 143 -46.17 -22.32 -10.28
CA ARG A 143 -46.83 -22.84 -11.50
C ARG A 143 -47.58 -24.18 -11.32
N ARG A 144 -47.37 -24.93 -10.23
CA ARG A 144 -47.94 -26.28 -10.06
C ARG A 144 -49.07 -26.40 -9.04
N TRP A 145 -49.34 -25.36 -8.25
CA TRP A 145 -50.36 -25.39 -7.20
C TRP A 145 -51.78 -25.06 -7.70
N ALA A 146 -52.09 -25.48 -8.93
CA ALA A 146 -53.42 -25.46 -9.53
C ALA A 146 -53.82 -26.90 -9.91
N GLY A 147 -54.15 -27.72 -8.90
CA GLY A 147 -54.66 -29.06 -9.14
C GLY A 147 -54.76 -29.88 -7.87
N ARG A 148 -55.98 -30.07 -7.37
CA ARG A 148 -56.24 -31.08 -6.34
C ARG A 148 -55.82 -32.46 -6.91
N THR A 149 -55.21 -33.29 -6.07
CA THR A 149 -54.92 -34.74 -6.26
C THR A 149 -53.77 -35.22 -7.18
N ALA A 150 -52.54 -34.67 -7.08
CA ALA A 150 -51.37 -35.38 -7.64
C ALA A 150 -50.08 -35.29 -6.77
N ARG A 151 -49.86 -36.34 -5.97
CA ARG A 151 -48.57 -36.91 -5.50
C ARG A 151 -47.37 -35.97 -5.17
N ARG A 152 -47.34 -35.53 -3.91
CA ARG A 152 -46.25 -35.41 -2.89
C ARG A 152 -44.73 -35.68 -3.15
N ARG A 153 -44.16 -35.86 -4.35
CA ARG A 153 -42.76 -36.40 -4.44
C ARG A 153 -41.71 -35.72 -5.34
N ALA A 154 -42.03 -34.71 -6.14
CA ALA A 154 -41.06 -34.18 -7.12
C ALA A 154 -40.17 -33.00 -6.64
N PRO A 155 -40.64 -32.03 -5.84
CA PRO A 155 -39.81 -30.88 -5.42
C PRO A 155 -38.78 -31.20 -4.32
N SER A 156 -39.04 -32.23 -3.49
CA SER A 156 -38.21 -32.56 -2.33
C SER A 156 -36.80 -33.05 -2.73
N LEU A 157 -36.69 -33.89 -3.77
CA LEU A 157 -35.43 -34.53 -4.17
C LEU A 157 -34.28 -33.59 -4.59
N LEU A 158 -34.54 -32.32 -4.93
CA LEU A 158 -33.49 -31.34 -5.29
C LEU A 158 -33.11 -30.43 -4.11
N LEU A 159 -34.03 -30.25 -3.16
CA LEU A 159 -33.87 -29.37 -2.02
C LEU A 159 -33.44 -30.14 -0.76
N ASP A 160 -33.66 -31.46 -0.74
CA ASP A 160 -33.23 -32.35 0.35
C ASP A 160 -31.69 -32.52 0.40
N ASP A 161 -31.02 -32.41 -0.76
CA ASP A 161 -29.56 -32.54 -0.89
C ASP A 161 -28.83 -31.16 -0.82
N ALA A 162 -29.56 -30.06 -0.66
CA ALA A 162 -28.95 -28.74 -0.57
C ALA A 162 -28.22 -28.58 0.77
N PRO A 163 -26.98 -28.04 0.81
CA PRO A 163 -26.27 -27.77 2.06
C PRO A 163 -26.89 -26.61 2.87
N ALA A 164 -27.94 -25.99 2.33
CA ALA A 164 -28.70 -24.91 2.94
C ALA A 164 -30.01 -25.45 3.52
N ALA A 165 -30.40 -24.97 4.70
CA ALA A 165 -31.76 -25.21 5.19
C ALA A 165 -32.74 -24.36 4.37
N VAL A 166 -33.79 -24.96 3.82
CA VAL A 166 -34.83 -24.31 3.03
C VAL A 166 -36.19 -24.62 3.64
N TRP A 167 -37.05 -23.61 3.79
CA TRP A 167 -38.41 -23.80 4.29
C TRP A 167 -39.43 -22.97 3.52
N LEU A 168 -40.70 -23.37 3.67
CA LEU A 168 -41.86 -22.69 3.15
C LEU A 168 -43.00 -22.84 4.16
N PHE A 169 -43.52 -21.74 4.69
CA PHE A 169 -44.59 -21.71 5.70
C PHE A 169 -45.78 -20.90 5.21
N ARG A 170 -46.95 -21.08 5.84
CA ARG A 170 -48.05 -20.13 5.70
C ARG A 170 -47.69 -18.77 6.34
N PRO A 171 -48.21 -17.65 5.83
CA PRO A 171 -47.86 -16.31 6.35
C PRO A 171 -48.22 -16.13 7.82
N ASP A 172 -49.30 -16.77 8.29
CA ASP A 172 -49.75 -16.76 9.68
C ASP A 172 -49.04 -17.81 10.56
N ALA A 173 -47.99 -18.46 10.04
CA ALA A 173 -47.28 -19.56 10.68
C ALA A 173 -48.17 -20.74 11.12
N SER A 174 -49.38 -20.88 10.57
CA SER A 174 -50.33 -21.93 10.96
C SER A 174 -49.97 -23.33 10.44
N GLU A 175 -49.19 -23.40 9.35
CA GLU A 175 -48.86 -24.64 8.66
C GLU A 175 -47.46 -24.54 8.02
N SER A 176 -46.65 -25.58 8.25
CA SER A 176 -45.40 -25.79 7.50
C SER A 176 -45.70 -26.49 6.18
N LEU A 177 -45.43 -25.82 5.06
CA LEU A 177 -45.64 -26.37 3.72
C LEU A 177 -44.45 -27.23 3.27
N TYR A 178 -43.24 -26.87 3.71
CA TYR A 178 -42.01 -27.59 3.46
C TYR A 178 -40.90 -27.15 4.43
N VAL A 179 -40.05 -28.10 4.83
CA VAL A 179 -38.77 -27.85 5.48
C VAL A 179 -37.79 -28.93 5.02
N SER A 180 -36.59 -28.52 4.61
CA SER A 180 -35.54 -29.46 4.17
C SER A 180 -34.88 -30.17 5.37
N PRO A 181 -34.38 -31.40 5.21
CA PRO A 181 -33.60 -32.11 6.23
C PRO A 181 -32.39 -31.33 6.76
N SER A 182 -31.74 -30.50 5.92
CA SER A 182 -30.61 -29.64 6.30
C SER A 182 -30.93 -28.59 7.38
N TYR A 183 -32.19 -28.45 7.79
CA TYR A 183 -32.61 -27.65 8.94
C TYR A 183 -32.09 -28.22 10.26
N GLU A 184 -32.21 -29.53 10.48
CA GLU A 184 -31.92 -30.13 11.80
C GLU A 184 -30.44 -29.97 12.21
N PRO A 185 -29.45 -30.21 11.32
CA PRO A 185 -28.04 -29.99 11.66
C PRO A 185 -27.71 -28.53 11.97
N LEU A 186 -28.43 -27.58 11.37
CA LEU A 186 -28.11 -26.16 11.42
C LEU A 186 -28.78 -25.45 12.61
N PHE A 187 -29.91 -25.98 13.08
CA PHE A 187 -30.73 -25.40 14.16
C PHE A 187 -30.87 -26.30 15.38
N GLY A 188 -30.42 -27.56 15.31
CA GLY A 188 -30.47 -28.52 16.44
C GLY A 188 -31.89 -28.95 16.83
N GLN A 189 -32.88 -28.58 16.02
CA GLN A 189 -34.29 -28.84 16.23
C GLN A 189 -34.82 -29.75 15.12
N SER A 190 -35.67 -30.72 15.46
CA SER A 190 -36.24 -31.61 14.44
C SER A 190 -37.16 -30.86 13.48
N THR A 191 -37.09 -31.26 12.21
CA THR A 191 -38.02 -30.89 11.14
C THR A 191 -39.47 -31.26 11.47
N GLU A 192 -39.72 -32.26 12.32
CA GLU A 192 -41.07 -32.60 12.80
C GLU A 192 -41.63 -31.52 13.74
N THR A 193 -40.78 -30.94 14.60
CA THR A 193 -41.15 -29.86 15.52
C THR A 193 -41.56 -28.62 14.74
N VAL A 194 -40.69 -28.14 13.84
CA VAL A 194 -41.00 -26.98 12.99
C VAL A 194 -42.08 -27.28 11.95
N GLY A 195 -42.24 -28.56 11.58
CA GLY A 195 -43.31 -29.05 10.73
C GLY A 195 -44.69 -28.93 11.38
N THR A 196 -44.76 -29.12 12.70
CA THR A 196 -46.00 -29.03 13.49
C THR A 196 -46.30 -27.61 13.92
N ASP A 197 -45.27 -26.86 14.30
CA ASP A 197 -45.35 -25.47 14.71
C ASP A 197 -44.24 -24.64 14.04
N PRO A 198 -44.54 -23.97 12.91
CA PRO A 198 -43.58 -23.09 12.23
C PRO A 198 -43.03 -21.97 13.11
N SER A 199 -43.75 -21.55 14.15
CA SER A 199 -43.28 -20.50 15.06
C SER A 199 -42.11 -20.96 15.94
N ALA A 200 -41.93 -22.28 16.10
CA ALA A 200 -40.84 -22.86 16.86
C ALA A 200 -39.45 -22.56 16.26
N ILE A 201 -39.36 -22.08 15.01
CA ILE A 201 -38.08 -21.64 14.43
C ILE A 201 -37.46 -20.46 15.20
N VAL A 202 -38.29 -19.64 15.87
CA VAL A 202 -37.81 -18.53 16.71
C VAL A 202 -37.11 -19.05 17.96
N GLU A 203 -37.59 -20.15 18.53
CA GLU A 203 -37.00 -20.77 19.72
C GLU A 203 -35.65 -21.44 19.41
N ALA A 204 -35.39 -21.76 18.15
CA ALA A 204 -34.08 -22.27 17.70
C ALA A 204 -33.00 -21.20 17.62
N ALA A 205 -33.33 -19.91 17.81
CA ALA A 205 -32.35 -18.82 17.91
C ALA A 205 -31.97 -18.51 19.36
N HIS A 206 -30.72 -18.08 19.55
CA HIS A 206 -30.19 -17.63 20.84
C HIS A 206 -31.16 -16.60 21.47
N PRO A 207 -31.40 -16.62 22.80
CA PRO A 207 -32.42 -15.80 23.46
C PRO A 207 -32.39 -14.31 23.12
N GLU A 208 -31.20 -13.75 22.94
CA GLU A 208 -31.00 -12.34 22.54
C GLU A 208 -31.45 -12.04 21.10
N ASP A 209 -31.39 -13.02 20.20
CA ASP A 209 -31.65 -12.84 18.77
C ASP A 209 -33.11 -13.20 18.40
N ARG A 210 -33.85 -13.86 19.29
CA ARG A 210 -35.25 -14.29 19.07
C ARG A 210 -36.19 -13.15 18.70
N GLY A 211 -36.06 -12.00 19.36
CA GLY A 211 -36.87 -10.81 19.06
C GLY A 211 -36.64 -10.30 17.64
N THR A 212 -35.38 -10.27 17.21
CA THR A 212 -34.97 -9.87 15.86
C THR A 212 -35.49 -10.84 14.80
N LEU A 213 -35.35 -12.16 15.05
CA LEU A 213 -35.84 -13.19 14.14
C LEU A 213 -37.37 -13.17 14.01
N SER A 214 -38.10 -13.04 15.13
CA SER A 214 -39.56 -12.91 15.15
C SER A 214 -40.04 -11.69 14.37
N ALA A 215 -39.41 -10.52 14.58
CA ALA A 215 -39.71 -9.31 13.82
C ALA A 215 -39.42 -9.47 12.32
N ALA A 216 -38.34 -10.17 11.95
CA ALA A 216 -38.03 -10.47 10.57
C ALA A 216 -39.10 -11.36 9.92
N MET A 217 -39.56 -12.42 10.60
CA MET A 217 -40.62 -13.29 10.08
C MET A 217 -41.94 -12.54 9.85
N ASN A 218 -42.34 -11.65 10.77
CA ASN A 218 -43.54 -10.84 10.61
C ASN A 218 -43.46 -9.92 9.39
N ARG A 219 -42.31 -9.26 9.18
CA ARG A 219 -42.09 -8.43 7.97
C ARG A 219 -42.22 -9.23 6.68
N VAL A 220 -41.73 -10.48 6.67
CA VAL A 220 -41.89 -11.34 5.49
C VAL A 220 -43.35 -11.72 5.26
N ALA A 221 -44.11 -11.98 6.32
CA ALA A 221 -45.55 -12.21 6.22
C ALA A 221 -46.31 -10.97 5.69
N ASP A 222 -45.86 -9.77 6.07
CA ASP A 222 -46.41 -8.48 5.59
C ASP A 222 -46.01 -8.15 4.14
N GLY A 223 -45.08 -8.91 3.56
CA GLY A 223 -44.70 -8.81 2.15
C GLY A 223 -43.31 -8.22 1.88
N ASP A 224 -42.47 -8.06 2.89
CA ASP A 224 -41.09 -7.62 2.73
C ASP A 224 -40.11 -8.78 2.52
N THR A 225 -38.99 -8.53 1.85
CA THR A 225 -37.85 -9.45 1.84
C THR A 225 -36.90 -9.09 2.98
N VAL A 226 -36.38 -10.08 3.69
CA VAL A 226 -35.45 -9.88 4.81
C VAL A 226 -34.18 -10.68 4.61
N ASP A 227 -33.07 -10.13 5.05
CA ASP A 227 -31.79 -10.81 5.24
C ASP A 227 -31.29 -10.49 6.64
N LEU A 228 -30.89 -11.50 7.42
CA LEU A 228 -30.31 -11.31 8.74
C LEU A 228 -29.30 -12.39 9.12
N GLU A 229 -28.42 -12.06 10.05
CA GLU A 229 -27.49 -13.00 10.68
C GLU A 229 -27.87 -13.15 12.16
N PHE A 230 -27.93 -14.37 12.68
CA PHE A 230 -28.26 -14.66 14.08
C PHE A 230 -27.54 -15.90 14.59
N ARG A 231 -27.50 -16.07 15.92
CA ARG A 231 -26.91 -17.23 16.59
C ARG A 231 -27.98 -18.31 16.82
N PRO A 232 -27.75 -19.58 16.49
CA PRO A 232 -28.64 -20.66 16.91
C PRO A 232 -28.53 -20.90 18.43
N ASP A 233 -29.59 -21.38 19.06
CA ASP A 233 -29.65 -21.67 20.50
C ASP A 233 -29.04 -23.04 20.85
N ALA A 234 -29.03 -23.95 19.88
CA ALA A 234 -28.50 -25.29 20.06
C ALA A 234 -27.01 -25.36 19.72
N ASP A 235 -26.28 -26.15 20.52
CA ASP A 235 -24.87 -26.47 20.26
C ASP A 235 -24.75 -27.45 19.07
N THR A 236 -24.84 -26.86 17.88
CA THR A 236 -24.92 -27.53 16.58
C THR A 236 -23.58 -27.52 15.83
N GLY A 237 -22.57 -26.86 16.39
CA GLY A 237 -21.33 -26.51 15.70
C GLY A 237 -21.42 -25.23 14.85
N ALA A 238 -22.62 -24.81 14.46
CA ALA A 238 -22.85 -23.51 13.83
C ALA A 238 -22.91 -22.41 14.90
N GLY A 239 -21.95 -21.49 14.92
CA GLY A 239 -21.97 -20.31 15.80
C GLY A 239 -22.78 -19.15 15.23
N TRP A 240 -22.94 -19.09 13.90
CA TRP A 240 -23.70 -18.03 13.21
C TRP A 240 -24.39 -18.54 11.96
N VAL A 241 -25.65 -18.14 11.79
CA VAL A 241 -26.50 -18.47 10.65
C VAL A 241 -26.92 -17.21 9.92
N TRP A 242 -26.78 -17.21 8.59
CA TRP A 242 -27.40 -16.21 7.72
C TRP A 242 -28.72 -16.75 7.19
N LEU A 243 -29.78 -15.95 7.29
CA LEU A 243 -31.13 -16.25 6.82
C LEU A 243 -31.60 -15.20 5.83
N SER A 244 -32.14 -15.67 4.71
CA SER A 244 -32.83 -14.84 3.71
C SER A 244 -34.27 -15.32 3.58
N GLY A 245 -35.24 -14.43 3.78
CA GLY A 245 -36.67 -14.72 3.73
C GLY A 245 -37.40 -13.83 2.74
N TRP A 246 -38.37 -14.39 2.00
CA TRP A 246 -39.17 -13.64 1.03
C TRP A 246 -40.63 -14.13 0.96
N PRO A 247 -41.57 -13.24 0.64
CA PRO A 247 -42.97 -13.60 0.47
C PRO A 247 -43.16 -14.30 -0.88
N VAL A 248 -44.06 -15.28 -0.91
CA VAL A 248 -44.58 -15.89 -2.13
C VAL A 248 -45.96 -15.30 -2.38
N ARG A 249 -46.09 -14.54 -3.48
CA ARG A 249 -47.34 -13.86 -3.83
C ARG A 249 -48.15 -14.62 -4.88
N ARG A 250 -49.47 -14.51 -4.79
CA ARG A 250 -50.43 -14.88 -5.83
C ARG A 250 -51.52 -13.81 -5.90
N ASP A 251 -51.73 -13.25 -7.08
CA ASP A 251 -52.73 -12.19 -7.29
C ASP A 251 -52.59 -11.02 -6.28
N ASP A 252 -51.34 -10.62 -6.01
CA ASP A 252 -50.91 -9.57 -5.06
C ASP A 252 -51.12 -9.87 -3.56
N GLU A 253 -51.62 -11.06 -3.23
CA GLU A 253 -51.75 -11.57 -1.86
C GLU A 253 -50.54 -12.45 -1.49
N VAL A 254 -49.99 -12.29 -0.28
CA VAL A 254 -48.93 -13.17 0.24
C VAL A 254 -49.57 -14.50 0.64
N VAL A 255 -49.26 -15.58 -0.09
CA VAL A 255 -49.85 -16.90 0.12
C VAL A 255 -48.95 -17.88 0.88
N ALA A 256 -47.65 -17.58 0.97
CA ALA A 256 -46.66 -18.30 1.75
C ALA A 256 -45.44 -17.42 2.01
N VAL A 257 -44.61 -17.83 2.96
CA VAL A 257 -43.29 -17.25 3.25
C VAL A 257 -42.23 -18.32 3.02
N ALA A 258 -41.25 -18.01 2.19
CA ALA A 258 -40.13 -18.90 1.89
C ALA A 258 -38.85 -18.35 2.51
N GLY A 259 -37.90 -19.23 2.83
CA GLY A 259 -36.57 -18.78 3.22
C GLY A 259 -35.50 -19.83 3.05
N VAL A 260 -34.25 -19.36 3.09
CA VAL A 260 -33.04 -20.17 3.10
C VAL A 260 -32.14 -19.74 4.23
N ALA A 261 -31.46 -20.69 4.87
CA ALA A 261 -30.46 -20.44 5.89
C ALA A 261 -29.16 -21.21 5.61
N HIS A 262 -28.03 -20.57 5.87
CA HIS A 262 -26.69 -21.15 5.76
C HIS A 262 -25.89 -20.88 7.03
N ASP A 263 -25.06 -21.85 7.41
CA ASP A 263 -24.00 -21.64 8.38
C ASP A 263 -22.96 -20.69 7.76
N ILE A 264 -22.67 -19.60 8.47
CA ILE A 264 -21.66 -18.60 8.08
C ILE A 264 -20.54 -18.50 9.12
N THR A 265 -20.42 -19.43 10.06
CA THR A 265 -19.47 -19.41 11.17
C THR A 265 -18.04 -19.29 10.67
N ASP A 266 -17.60 -20.20 9.81
CA ASP A 266 -16.26 -20.17 9.21
C ASP A 266 -16.01 -18.90 8.41
N ARG A 267 -17.04 -18.41 7.72
CA ARG A 267 -16.97 -17.18 6.92
C ARG A 267 -16.81 -15.94 7.81
N ARG A 268 -17.52 -15.87 8.93
CA ARG A 268 -17.38 -14.76 9.91
C ARG A 268 -16.01 -14.81 10.56
N ARG A 269 -15.60 -15.98 11.06
CA ARG A 269 -14.26 -16.18 11.66
C ARG A 269 -13.16 -15.76 10.70
N HIS A 270 -13.22 -16.19 9.43
CA HIS A 270 -12.22 -15.77 8.43
C HIS A 270 -12.21 -14.26 8.19
N ARG A 271 -13.39 -13.63 8.13
CA ARG A 271 -13.50 -12.17 7.94
C ARG A 271 -12.92 -11.40 9.14
N GLU A 272 -13.19 -11.87 10.35
CA GLU A 272 -12.65 -11.28 11.60
C GLU A 272 -11.14 -11.45 11.67
N GLN A 273 -10.62 -12.65 11.38
CA GLN A 273 -9.16 -12.90 11.34
C GLN A 273 -8.45 -11.99 10.33
N LEU A 274 -9.01 -11.80 9.13
CA LEU A 274 -8.45 -10.88 8.13
C LEU A 274 -8.51 -9.42 8.58
N ALA A 275 -9.60 -9.01 9.23
CA ALA A 275 -9.74 -7.66 9.76
C ALA A 275 -8.70 -7.39 10.87
N SER A 276 -8.54 -8.33 11.80
CA SER A 276 -7.54 -8.26 12.87
C SER A 276 -6.11 -8.26 12.32
N LEU A 277 -5.81 -9.09 11.30
CA LEU A 277 -4.50 -9.10 10.65
C LEU A 277 -4.21 -7.74 9.97
N HIS A 278 -5.21 -7.18 9.28
CA HIS A 278 -5.06 -5.88 8.61
C HIS A 278 -4.86 -4.74 9.60
N ASP A 279 -5.56 -4.77 10.73
CA ASP A 279 -5.37 -3.80 11.81
C ASP A 279 -3.97 -3.92 12.45
N ALA A 280 -3.57 -5.14 12.82
CA ALA A 280 -2.24 -5.43 13.34
C ALA A 280 -1.13 -4.95 12.39
N THR A 281 -1.26 -5.24 11.09
CA THR A 281 -0.32 -4.80 10.07
C THR A 281 -0.18 -3.27 10.04
N ARG A 282 -1.30 -2.53 10.12
CA ARG A 282 -1.28 -1.06 10.18
C ARG A 282 -0.63 -0.53 11.45
N ARG A 283 -0.86 -1.17 12.59
CA ARG A 283 -0.24 -0.82 13.87
C ARG A 283 1.27 -1.07 13.82
N LEU A 284 1.71 -2.24 13.34
CA LEU A 284 3.13 -2.58 13.16
C LEU A 284 3.86 -1.56 12.29
N PHE A 285 3.29 -1.18 11.15
CA PHE A 285 3.92 -0.17 10.28
C PHE A 285 3.98 1.24 10.87
N ARG A 286 3.20 1.53 11.92
CA ARG A 286 3.23 2.81 12.64
C ARG A 286 4.06 2.78 13.90
N ALA A 287 4.43 1.60 14.39
CA ALA A 287 5.22 1.44 15.60
C ALA A 287 6.50 2.28 15.53
N GLY A 288 6.79 3.00 16.61
CA GLY A 288 7.97 3.85 16.71
C GLY A 288 9.16 3.15 17.35
N THR A 289 8.93 2.00 17.99
CA THR A 289 9.93 1.28 18.78
C THR A 289 9.78 -0.22 18.62
N VAL A 290 10.90 -0.92 18.83
CA VAL A 290 10.96 -2.38 18.79
C VAL A 290 10.04 -3.03 19.83
N ALA A 291 9.97 -2.47 21.04
CA ALA A 291 9.08 -2.95 22.10
C ALA A 291 7.59 -2.87 21.69
N GLU A 292 7.17 -1.73 21.14
CA GLU A 292 5.81 -1.56 20.64
C GLU A 292 5.47 -2.55 19.52
N ALA A 293 6.40 -2.80 18.60
CA ALA A 293 6.20 -3.79 17.55
C ALA A 293 6.06 -5.22 18.10
N ALA A 294 6.85 -5.57 19.13
CA ALA A 294 6.77 -6.85 19.82
C ALA A 294 5.42 -7.03 20.55
N ASP A 295 4.92 -6.00 21.23
CA ASP A 295 3.60 -6.03 21.88
C ASP A 295 2.45 -6.19 20.87
N ILE A 296 2.51 -5.47 19.75
CA ILE A 296 1.51 -5.62 18.69
C ILE A 296 1.52 -7.04 18.12
N ALA A 297 2.70 -7.66 17.99
CA ALA A 297 2.83 -9.02 17.48
C ALA A 297 2.14 -10.05 18.41
N THR A 298 2.35 -9.96 19.72
CA THR A 298 1.76 -10.90 20.70
C THR A 298 0.23 -10.73 20.79
N GLU A 299 -0.27 -9.49 20.78
CA GLU A 299 -1.72 -9.20 20.72
C GLU A 299 -2.35 -9.71 19.41
N ALA A 300 -1.69 -9.45 18.28
CA ALA A 300 -2.18 -9.86 16.98
C ALA A 300 -2.24 -11.39 16.87
N ALA A 301 -1.25 -12.09 17.41
CA ALA A 301 -1.24 -13.54 17.45
C ALA A 301 -2.45 -14.11 18.20
N GLU A 302 -2.82 -13.52 19.33
CA GLU A 302 -4.00 -13.92 20.08
C GLU A 302 -5.29 -13.65 19.28
N ALA A 303 -5.45 -12.44 18.73
CA ALA A 303 -6.65 -12.05 18.00
C ALA A 303 -6.82 -12.76 16.64
N VAL A 304 -5.72 -13.09 15.97
CA VAL A 304 -5.71 -13.64 14.61
C VAL A 304 -5.62 -15.17 14.62
N LEU A 305 -4.74 -15.73 15.45
CA LEU A 305 -4.50 -17.18 15.52
C LEU A 305 -5.39 -17.87 16.55
N GLY A 306 -5.93 -17.12 17.52
CA GLY A 306 -6.67 -17.66 18.66
C GLY A 306 -5.76 -18.41 19.64
N LEU A 307 -4.48 -18.04 19.68
CA LEU A 307 -3.47 -18.71 20.51
C LEU A 307 -3.21 -17.88 21.77
N PRO A 308 -3.40 -18.45 22.98
CA PRO A 308 -3.35 -17.68 24.21
C PRO A 308 -1.92 -17.39 24.69
N VAL A 309 -0.93 -18.22 24.36
CA VAL A 309 0.44 -18.11 24.89
C VAL A 309 1.36 -17.66 23.78
N ASN A 310 1.67 -16.35 23.70
CA ASN A 310 2.52 -15.80 22.64
C ASN A 310 3.61 -14.92 23.22
N THR A 311 4.81 -15.01 22.65
CA THR A 311 5.96 -14.24 23.11
C THR A 311 6.89 -13.93 21.93
N VAL A 312 7.49 -12.75 21.96
CA VAL A 312 8.55 -12.35 21.04
C VAL A 312 9.86 -12.31 21.82
N TRP A 313 10.88 -12.98 21.31
CA TRP A 313 12.25 -12.85 21.78
C TRP A 313 13.07 -12.10 20.74
N LEU A 314 13.87 -11.15 21.19
CA LEU A 314 14.78 -10.39 20.35
C LEU A 314 16.21 -10.83 20.62
N TYR A 315 17.03 -10.81 19.58
CA TYR A 315 18.43 -11.17 19.67
C TYR A 315 19.25 -9.99 20.19
N ASP A 316 19.99 -10.21 21.27
CA ASP A 316 21.02 -9.31 21.78
C ASP A 316 22.38 -9.77 21.24
N GLU A 317 22.89 -9.05 20.24
CA GLU A 317 24.18 -9.35 19.61
C GLU A 317 25.36 -9.25 20.60
N ALA A 318 25.29 -8.37 21.60
CA ALA A 318 26.38 -8.16 22.55
C ALA A 318 26.50 -9.32 23.56
N ALA A 319 25.35 -9.90 23.93
CA ALA A 319 25.31 -11.06 24.82
C ALA A 319 25.32 -12.41 24.07
N ASP A 320 25.00 -12.42 22.77
CA ASP A 320 24.69 -13.62 21.98
C ASP A 320 23.53 -14.44 22.59
N GLU A 321 22.46 -13.76 22.97
CA GLU A 321 21.29 -14.35 23.64
C GLU A 321 19.97 -13.83 23.06
N LEU A 322 18.93 -14.67 23.08
CA LEU A 322 17.54 -14.28 22.82
C LEU A 322 16.88 -13.84 24.14
N VAL A 323 16.43 -12.59 24.17
CA VAL A 323 15.84 -11.94 25.33
C VAL A 323 14.35 -11.69 25.09
N PRO A 324 13.46 -12.02 26.04
CA PRO A 324 12.04 -11.78 25.88
C PRO A 324 11.74 -10.27 25.80
N ALA A 325 11.00 -9.88 24.77
CA ALA A 325 10.65 -8.48 24.50
C ALA A 325 9.19 -8.16 24.80
N ALA A 326 8.28 -9.09 24.50
CA ALA A 326 6.85 -8.97 24.76
C ALA A 326 6.23 -10.35 24.98
N THR A 327 5.18 -10.43 25.80
CA THR A 327 4.53 -11.69 26.18
C THR A 327 3.04 -11.47 26.49
N THR A 328 2.19 -12.48 26.31
CA THR A 328 0.77 -12.40 26.68
C THR A 328 0.56 -12.69 28.18
N GLU A 329 -0.54 -12.17 28.77
CA GLU A 329 -0.87 -12.42 30.19
C GLU A 329 -0.99 -13.92 30.52
N ALA A 330 -1.48 -14.73 29.58
CA ALA A 330 -1.59 -16.17 29.77
C ALA A 330 -0.22 -16.87 29.85
N HIS A 331 0.83 -16.25 29.31
CA HIS A 331 2.21 -16.68 29.50
C HIS A 331 2.76 -16.27 30.89
N ASP A 332 2.33 -15.11 31.42
CA ASP A 332 2.83 -14.54 32.69
C ASP A 332 2.13 -15.07 33.96
N ALA A 333 1.03 -15.82 33.83
CA ALA A 333 0.25 -16.36 34.95
C ALA A 333 1.00 -17.36 35.88
N GLY A 334 2.28 -17.64 35.61
CA GLY A 334 3.09 -18.69 36.27
C GLY A 334 4.12 -18.24 37.32
N GLU A 335 4.22 -16.95 37.66
CA GLU A 335 5.15 -16.45 38.71
C GLU A 335 6.65 -16.82 38.50
N ARG A 336 7.05 -17.14 37.26
CA ARG A 336 8.44 -17.45 36.88
C ARG A 336 8.99 -16.37 35.94
N SER A 337 10.21 -15.91 36.22
CA SER A 337 11.01 -15.11 35.28
C SER A 337 11.15 -15.85 33.95
N LEU A 338 10.84 -15.19 32.84
CA LEU A 338 11.06 -15.73 31.50
C LEU A 338 12.55 -16.08 31.30
N PRO A 339 12.87 -17.23 30.67
CA PRO A 339 14.24 -17.62 30.40
C PRO A 339 14.83 -16.78 29.25
N MET A 340 16.13 -16.52 29.34
CA MET A 340 16.95 -16.06 28.22
C MET A 340 17.56 -17.30 27.54
N PHE A 341 17.62 -17.32 26.21
CA PHE A 341 18.12 -18.48 25.48
C PHE A 341 19.47 -18.20 24.83
N ARG A 342 20.47 -19.04 25.10
CA ARG A 342 21.81 -18.99 24.50
C ARG A 342 21.93 -19.92 23.30
N ALA A 343 22.98 -19.70 22.49
CA ALA A 343 23.42 -20.59 21.41
C ALA A 343 23.44 -22.08 21.84
N GLY A 344 22.71 -22.93 21.13
CA GLY A 344 22.68 -24.40 21.34
C GLY A 344 21.83 -24.91 22.51
N ASP A 345 21.16 -24.02 23.26
CA ASP A 345 20.46 -24.38 24.51
C ASP A 345 18.93 -24.48 24.39
N SER A 346 18.31 -24.11 23.25
CA SER A 346 16.84 -24.11 23.12
C SER A 346 16.28 -24.25 21.69
N LEU A 347 15.02 -24.68 21.60
CA LEU A 347 14.24 -24.74 20.35
C LEU A 347 14.13 -23.36 19.67
N ALA A 348 13.97 -22.30 20.46
CA ALA A 348 13.94 -20.92 19.98
C ALA A 348 15.25 -20.54 19.27
N ARG A 349 16.39 -20.95 19.83
CA ARG A 349 17.68 -20.64 19.25
C ARG A 349 17.98 -21.43 17.98
N GLU A 350 17.62 -22.71 17.93
CA GLU A 350 17.76 -23.52 16.70
C GLU A 350 16.98 -22.90 15.53
N VAL A 351 15.77 -22.39 15.79
CA VAL A 351 14.96 -21.72 14.76
C VAL A 351 15.56 -20.38 14.34
N PHE A 352 16.08 -19.61 15.29
CA PHE A 352 16.80 -18.37 14.98
C PHE A 352 17.99 -18.63 14.06
N ASP A 353 18.85 -19.59 14.43
CA ASP A 353 20.09 -19.89 13.70
C ASP A 353 19.82 -20.52 12.32
N SER A 354 18.76 -21.34 12.20
CA SER A 354 18.40 -21.99 10.93
C SER A 354 17.61 -21.10 9.98
N GLY A 355 16.86 -20.12 10.52
CA GLY A 355 15.93 -19.30 9.73
C GLY A 355 14.71 -20.06 9.20
N GLU A 356 14.45 -21.29 9.67
CA GLU A 356 13.32 -22.11 9.22
C GLU A 356 12.23 -22.23 10.31
N PRO A 357 10.97 -21.88 10.02
CA PRO A 357 9.87 -22.03 10.98
C PRO A 357 9.64 -23.48 11.38
N GLN A 358 9.44 -23.74 12.67
CA GLN A 358 9.16 -25.08 13.21
C GLN A 358 7.81 -25.14 13.92
N VAL A 359 7.17 -26.31 13.85
CA VAL A 359 5.88 -26.60 14.49
C VAL A 359 6.05 -27.84 15.36
N TYR A 360 5.69 -27.72 16.63
CA TYR A 360 5.78 -28.78 17.62
C TYR A 360 4.38 -29.15 18.10
N ASP A 361 3.93 -30.36 17.80
CA ASP A 361 2.63 -30.88 18.26
C ASP A 361 2.61 -31.12 19.77
N ASP A 362 3.77 -31.51 20.35
CA ASP A 362 4.01 -31.56 21.79
C ASP A 362 5.47 -31.17 22.11
N VAL A 363 5.72 -29.99 22.67
CA VAL A 363 7.06 -29.45 22.97
C VAL A 363 7.87 -30.34 23.91
N ARG A 364 7.20 -31.14 24.76
CA ARG A 364 7.86 -32.07 25.68
C ARG A 364 8.50 -33.27 24.98
N SER A 365 8.09 -33.52 23.74
CA SER A 365 8.67 -34.56 22.90
C SER A 365 9.88 -34.08 22.10
N ALA A 366 10.11 -32.76 22.05
CA ALA A 366 11.19 -32.17 21.29
C ALA A 366 12.53 -32.18 22.08
N PRO A 367 13.67 -32.49 21.43
CA PRO A 367 14.98 -32.37 22.05
C PRO A 367 15.25 -30.92 22.48
N GLY A 368 15.53 -30.67 23.75
CA GLY A 368 15.71 -29.30 24.27
C GLY A 368 14.41 -28.57 24.65
N GLY A 369 13.25 -29.23 24.59
CA GLY A 369 11.99 -28.71 25.10
C GLY A 369 12.01 -28.59 26.64
N THR A 370 12.17 -27.36 27.15
CA THR A 370 11.98 -27.05 28.57
C THR A 370 10.53 -26.68 28.87
N GLU A 371 10.03 -27.08 30.05
CA GLU A 371 8.70 -26.72 30.56
C GLU A 371 8.70 -25.25 31.03
N VAL A 372 8.67 -24.30 30.08
CA VAL A 372 8.75 -22.86 30.39
C VAL A 372 7.40 -22.31 30.88
N VAL A 373 6.27 -22.88 30.43
CA VAL A 373 4.88 -22.48 30.75
C VAL A 373 3.93 -23.65 30.39
N PRO A 374 2.60 -23.61 30.60
CA PRO A 374 1.72 -24.75 30.31
C PRO A 374 1.49 -24.99 28.81
N THR A 375 2.43 -24.60 27.95
CA THR A 375 2.41 -24.82 26.51
C THR A 375 2.65 -26.29 26.20
N ARG A 376 1.72 -26.90 25.45
CA ARG A 376 1.87 -28.26 24.93
C ARG A 376 2.24 -28.23 23.46
N SER A 377 1.51 -27.49 22.62
CA SER A 377 1.89 -27.30 21.22
C SER A 377 2.44 -25.89 21.02
N GLU A 378 3.50 -25.77 20.21
CA GLU A 378 4.17 -24.49 19.96
C GLU A 378 4.61 -24.33 18.51
N LEU A 379 4.50 -23.11 18.02
CA LEU A 379 4.95 -22.67 16.71
C LEU A 379 6.06 -21.65 16.93
N VAL A 380 7.23 -21.88 16.31
CA VAL A 380 8.41 -21.02 16.45
C VAL A 380 8.76 -20.50 15.06
N ILE A 381 8.73 -19.19 14.87
CA ILE A 381 9.00 -18.53 13.59
C ILE A 381 10.15 -17.53 13.76
N PRO A 382 11.18 -17.55 12.90
CA PRO A 382 12.22 -16.54 12.90
C PRO A 382 11.69 -15.19 12.42
N LEU A 383 12.24 -14.12 12.98
CA LEU A 383 12.01 -12.73 12.59
C LEU A 383 13.30 -12.20 11.94
N GLY A 384 13.81 -12.89 10.93
CA GLY A 384 15.11 -12.58 10.33
C GLY A 384 16.24 -12.58 11.37
N GLU A 385 17.09 -11.55 11.33
CA GLU A 385 18.19 -11.34 12.29
C GLU A 385 17.73 -10.78 13.65
N PHE A 386 16.46 -10.35 13.75
CA PHE A 386 15.96 -9.64 14.93
C PHE A 386 15.60 -10.57 16.09
N GLY A 387 15.25 -11.82 15.82
CA GLY A 387 14.90 -12.78 16.87
C GLY A 387 13.86 -13.80 16.43
N VAL A 388 13.00 -14.23 17.35
CA VAL A 388 11.97 -15.24 17.10
C VAL A 388 10.62 -14.87 17.71
N PHE A 389 9.57 -15.31 17.05
CA PHE A 389 8.19 -15.25 17.51
C PHE A 389 7.70 -16.65 17.84
N MET A 390 7.23 -16.86 19.07
CA MET A 390 6.64 -18.14 19.49
C MET A 390 5.16 -17.96 19.83
N ALA A 391 4.34 -18.87 19.33
CA ALA A 391 2.90 -18.91 19.57
C ALA A 391 2.49 -20.33 19.97
N GLY A 392 1.79 -20.45 21.09
CA GLY A 392 1.57 -21.72 21.77
C GLY A 392 0.14 -21.92 22.27
N SER A 393 -0.21 -23.18 22.48
CA SER A 393 -1.47 -23.61 23.10
C SER A 393 -1.20 -24.60 24.23
N THR A 394 -2.10 -24.63 25.22
CA THR A 394 -2.05 -25.60 26.33
C THR A 394 -2.54 -27.00 25.93
N GLY A 395 -3.15 -27.15 24.74
CA GLY A 395 -3.47 -28.44 24.10
C GLY A 395 -2.33 -28.93 23.21
N ALA A 396 -2.25 -30.26 22.97
CA ALA A 396 -1.33 -30.84 21.98
C ALA A 396 -2.03 -31.01 20.63
N ASP A 397 -1.27 -30.98 19.53
CA ASP A 397 -1.76 -31.15 18.15
C ASP A 397 -2.89 -30.17 17.76
N GLN A 398 -2.66 -28.87 18.03
CA GLN A 398 -3.69 -27.83 17.91
C GLN A 398 -3.56 -26.97 16.64
N PHE A 399 -2.52 -27.16 15.82
CA PHE A 399 -2.24 -26.27 14.69
C PHE A 399 -2.66 -26.88 13.35
N ASP A 400 -3.58 -26.21 12.66
CA ASP A 400 -3.88 -26.51 11.27
C ASP A 400 -2.93 -25.78 10.29
N ALA A 401 -2.92 -26.21 9.02
CA ALA A 401 -2.09 -25.60 7.98
C ALA A 401 -2.42 -24.11 7.73
N ARG A 402 -3.64 -23.66 8.04
CA ARG A 402 -4.00 -22.23 7.90
C ARG A 402 -3.40 -21.41 9.03
N GLN A 403 -3.44 -21.89 10.27
CA GLN A 403 -2.85 -21.20 11.43
C GLN A 403 -1.36 -21.02 11.25
N VAL A 404 -0.65 -22.06 10.79
CA VAL A 404 0.78 -21.96 10.44
C VAL A 404 1.01 -20.92 9.36
N SER A 405 0.19 -20.90 8.30
CA SER A 405 0.31 -19.92 7.21
C SER A 405 0.08 -18.49 7.69
N LEU A 406 -0.93 -18.28 8.54
CA LEU A 406 -1.30 -16.97 9.08
C LEU A 406 -0.25 -16.44 10.04
N ALA A 407 0.33 -17.32 10.87
CA ALA A 407 1.42 -16.96 11.77
C ALA A 407 2.68 -16.55 11.00
N LYS A 408 3.01 -17.25 9.90
CA LYS A 408 4.12 -16.85 9.01
C LYS A 408 3.90 -15.47 8.39
N VAL A 409 2.67 -15.15 7.97
CA VAL A 409 2.34 -13.81 7.46
C VAL A 409 2.50 -12.75 8.55
N LEU A 410 2.03 -13.03 9.76
CA LEU A 410 2.19 -12.11 10.88
C LEU A 410 3.68 -11.88 11.20
N ALA A 411 4.47 -12.95 11.32
CA ALA A 411 5.91 -12.87 11.59
C ALA A 411 6.66 -12.08 10.51
N ALA A 412 6.35 -12.30 9.22
CA ALA A 412 6.94 -11.52 8.13
C ALA A 412 6.61 -10.01 8.24
N ASN A 413 5.38 -9.66 8.64
CA ASN A 413 5.01 -8.25 8.86
C ASN A 413 5.75 -7.65 10.08
N VAL A 414 5.99 -8.45 11.12
CA VAL A 414 6.77 -8.04 12.29
C VAL A 414 8.23 -7.81 11.91
N GLU A 415 8.85 -8.75 11.18
CA GLU A 415 10.23 -8.63 10.69
C GLU A 415 10.43 -7.34 9.86
N VAL A 416 9.52 -7.06 8.92
CA VAL A 416 9.57 -5.82 8.13
C VAL A 416 9.43 -4.57 9.01
N ALA A 417 8.59 -4.62 10.04
CA ALA A 417 8.42 -3.50 10.97
C ALA A 417 9.69 -3.27 11.81
N LEU A 418 10.32 -4.33 12.32
CA LEU A 418 11.57 -4.27 13.07
C LEU A 418 12.70 -3.67 12.22
N ALA A 419 12.89 -4.16 10.99
CA ALA A 419 13.88 -3.64 10.05
C ALA A 419 13.68 -2.14 9.77
N ARG A 420 12.43 -1.71 9.57
CA ARG A 420 12.10 -0.29 9.36
C ARG A 420 12.46 0.56 10.58
N ILE A 421 12.18 0.08 11.79
CA ILE A 421 12.47 0.81 13.03
C ILE A 421 13.98 0.99 13.18
N GLU A 422 14.76 -0.08 13.05
CA GLU A 422 16.22 -0.03 13.14
C GLU A 422 16.81 0.92 12.09
N GLN A 423 16.44 0.78 10.82
CA GLN A 423 16.91 1.66 9.75
C GLN A 423 16.57 3.13 10.00
N THR A 424 15.39 3.40 10.57
CA THR A 424 14.98 4.77 10.90
C THR A 424 15.87 5.35 12.00
N ASP A 425 16.21 4.54 13.01
CA ASP A 425 17.03 4.97 14.13
C ASP A 425 18.50 5.16 13.73
N GLU A 426 19.05 4.29 12.88
CA GLU A 426 20.36 4.48 12.26
C GLU A 426 20.44 5.76 11.43
N LEU A 427 19.44 6.03 10.59
CA LEU A 427 19.39 7.24 9.76
C LEU A 427 19.37 8.50 10.63
N ARG A 428 18.58 8.50 11.71
CA ARG A 428 18.54 9.60 12.68
C ARG A 428 19.88 9.78 13.38
N ALA A 429 20.55 8.70 13.77
CA ALA A 429 21.85 8.76 14.42
C ALA A 429 22.92 9.33 13.48
N SER A 430 22.96 8.86 12.23
CA SER A 430 23.90 9.32 11.19
C SER A 430 23.69 10.82 10.88
N ARG A 431 22.44 11.25 10.71
CA ARG A 431 22.11 12.65 10.46
C ARG A 431 22.59 13.57 11.59
N ARG A 432 22.34 13.20 12.85
CA ARG A 432 22.81 13.97 14.02
C ARG A 432 24.33 14.05 14.07
N GLU A 433 25.03 13.00 13.65
CA GLU A 433 26.49 13.01 13.60
C GLU A 433 27.02 13.92 12.49
N LEU A 434 26.37 13.93 11.32
CA LEU A 434 26.71 14.85 10.23
C LEU A 434 26.49 16.31 10.64
N GLU A 435 25.34 16.62 11.25
CA GLU A 435 25.02 17.97 11.75
C GLU A 435 26.07 18.44 12.77
N ARG A 436 26.43 17.59 13.75
CA ARG A 436 27.50 17.91 14.72
C ARG A 436 28.87 18.13 14.09
N ARG A 437 29.20 17.41 13.01
CA ARG A 437 30.47 17.60 12.30
C ARG A 437 30.50 18.94 11.58
N ASN A 438 29.38 19.32 10.97
CA ASN A 438 29.27 20.61 10.28
C ASN A 438 29.40 21.77 11.27
N GLU A 439 28.63 21.74 12.38
CA GLU A 439 28.70 22.76 13.43
C GLU A 439 30.12 22.95 14.00
N ARG A 440 30.91 21.86 14.08
CA ARG A 440 32.30 21.92 14.53
C ARG A 440 33.23 22.58 13.49
N LEU A 441 32.99 22.34 12.20
CA LEU A 441 33.73 23.02 11.13
C LEU A 441 33.44 24.52 11.15
N ASP A 442 32.18 24.92 11.31
CA ASP A 442 31.77 26.32 11.40
C ASP A 442 32.41 27.02 12.60
N GLN A 443 32.35 26.39 13.78
CA GLN A 443 32.96 26.93 14.99
C GLN A 443 34.48 27.04 14.86
N PHE A 444 35.13 26.02 14.29
CA PHE A 444 36.58 26.02 14.07
C PHE A 444 36.99 27.14 13.10
N ALA A 445 36.29 27.28 11.98
CA ALA A 445 36.53 28.34 11.01
C ALA A 445 36.39 29.73 11.65
N GLY A 446 35.32 29.94 12.43
CA GLY A 446 35.09 31.21 13.14
C GLY A 446 36.20 31.57 14.14
N ILE A 447 36.64 30.62 14.97
CA ILE A 447 37.70 30.85 15.97
C ILE A 447 39.03 31.17 15.30
N VAL A 448 39.44 30.35 14.32
CA VAL A 448 40.74 30.51 13.64
C VAL A 448 40.82 31.88 12.97
N SER A 449 39.76 32.35 12.34
CA SER A 449 39.80 33.64 11.65
C SER A 449 39.82 34.84 12.57
N HIS A 450 39.16 34.78 13.72
CA HIS A 450 39.32 35.82 14.74
C HIS A 450 40.77 35.87 15.24
N ASP A 451 41.34 34.70 15.54
CA ASP A 451 42.69 34.58 16.10
C ASP A 451 43.80 34.94 15.09
N LEU A 452 43.54 34.80 13.79
CA LEU A 452 44.45 35.23 12.73
C LEU A 452 44.28 36.72 12.35
N ARG A 453 43.06 37.27 12.35
CA ARG A 453 42.82 38.71 12.07
C ARG A 453 43.48 39.60 13.11
N ASN A 454 43.46 39.22 14.37
CA ASN A 454 43.97 40.04 15.46
C ASN A 454 45.48 40.37 15.34
N PRO A 455 46.39 39.39 15.11
CA PRO A 455 47.80 39.70 14.85
C PRO A 455 48.04 40.40 13.50
N LEU A 456 47.23 40.15 12.46
CA LEU A 456 47.34 40.87 11.18
C LEU A 456 47.01 42.37 11.35
N ALA A 457 45.94 42.69 12.07
CA ALA A 457 45.57 44.07 12.40
C ALA A 457 46.68 44.80 13.18
N VAL A 458 47.35 44.09 14.11
CA VAL A 458 48.50 44.65 14.85
C VAL A 458 49.68 44.91 13.90
N ALA A 459 50.02 43.94 13.03
CA ALA A 459 51.10 44.11 12.06
C ALA A 459 50.84 45.27 11.11
N ARG A 460 49.59 45.43 10.65
CA ARG A 460 49.14 46.53 9.81
C ARG A 460 49.25 47.89 10.50
N GLY A 461 48.84 47.98 11.77
CA GLY A 461 49.02 49.21 12.56
C GLY A 461 50.49 49.62 12.71
N TYR A 462 51.42 48.66 12.81
CA TYR A 462 52.85 48.96 12.82
C TYR A 462 53.39 49.37 11.44
N THR A 463 52.90 48.80 10.34
CA THR A 463 53.29 49.26 8.99
C THR A 463 52.80 50.67 8.72
N GLU A 464 51.58 51.03 9.15
CA GLU A 464 51.05 52.40 9.03
C GLU A 464 51.93 53.41 9.78
N LEU A 465 52.32 53.11 11.03
CA LEU A 465 53.25 53.95 11.80
C LEU A 465 54.63 54.06 11.14
N LEU A 466 55.13 52.96 10.56
CA LEU A 466 56.41 52.96 9.85
C LEU A 466 56.39 53.77 8.56
N GLN A 467 55.25 53.84 7.85
CA GLN A 467 55.09 54.72 6.68
C GLN A 467 55.14 56.20 7.07
N GLU A 468 54.66 56.57 8.26
CA GLU A 468 54.75 57.94 8.77
C GLU A 468 56.21 58.35 9.08
N ASP A 469 57.03 57.40 9.55
CA ASP A 469 58.41 57.64 9.98
C ASP A 469 59.46 57.41 8.86
N ALA A 470 59.17 56.56 7.87
CA ALA A 470 60.09 56.19 6.80
C ALA A 470 59.39 55.82 5.48
N ASP A 471 59.75 56.52 4.40
CA ASP A 471 59.32 56.19 3.04
C ASP A 471 60.18 55.04 2.50
N SER A 472 59.66 53.81 2.55
CA SER A 472 60.38 52.58 2.25
C SER A 472 59.50 51.63 1.42
N GLU A 473 60.02 51.23 0.26
CA GLU A 473 59.39 50.25 -0.63
C GLU A 473 59.09 48.92 0.09
N HIS A 474 59.92 48.54 1.07
CA HIS A 474 59.70 47.33 1.87
C HIS A 474 58.47 47.41 2.76
N VAL A 475 58.08 48.60 3.23
CA VAL A 475 56.88 48.76 4.06
C VAL A 475 55.62 48.58 3.21
N ALA A 476 55.62 49.14 2.00
CA ALA A 476 54.55 48.91 1.02
C ALA A 476 54.40 47.42 0.66
N THR A 477 55.51 46.71 0.44
CA THR A 477 55.48 45.25 0.18
C THR A 477 54.89 44.45 1.36
N VAL A 478 55.19 44.81 2.61
CA VAL A 478 54.63 44.12 3.78
C VAL A 478 53.14 44.40 3.93
N GLU A 479 52.71 45.64 3.68
CA GLU A 479 51.28 46.00 3.70
C GLU A 479 50.47 45.20 2.66
N GLU A 480 51.00 45.04 1.44
CA GLU A 480 50.37 44.22 0.40
C GLU A 480 50.29 42.74 0.79
N ALA A 481 51.34 42.20 1.43
CA ALA A 481 51.34 40.83 1.93
C ALA A 481 50.31 40.63 3.07
N LEU A 482 50.15 41.60 3.96
CA LEU A 482 49.13 41.58 5.03
C LEU A 482 47.72 41.64 4.46
N ALA A 483 47.47 42.54 3.50
CA ALA A 483 46.17 42.63 2.80
C ALA A 483 45.83 41.33 2.05
N ARG A 484 46.81 40.68 1.42
CA ARG A 484 46.62 39.37 0.77
C ARG A 484 46.25 38.28 1.78
N MET A 485 46.86 38.27 2.97
CA MET A 485 46.51 37.32 4.03
C MET A 485 45.11 37.55 4.61
N GLU A 486 44.70 38.81 4.79
CA GLU A 486 43.34 39.16 5.22
C GLU A 486 42.30 38.66 4.21
N ALA A 487 42.51 38.91 2.91
CA ALA A 487 41.64 38.42 1.84
C ALA A 487 41.54 36.89 1.81
N LEU A 488 42.67 36.19 1.93
CA LEU A 488 42.71 34.72 1.99
C LEU A 488 41.92 34.13 3.17
N ILE A 489 41.99 34.76 4.34
CA ILE A 489 41.25 34.33 5.53
C ILE A 489 39.75 34.54 5.33
N GLU A 490 39.36 35.64 4.68
CA GLU A 490 37.97 35.92 4.36
C GLU A 490 37.40 34.96 3.32
N ASP A 491 38.16 34.66 2.28
CA ASP A 491 37.81 33.69 1.24
C ASP A 491 37.58 32.28 1.84
N LEU A 492 38.50 31.82 2.70
CA LEU A 492 38.38 30.54 3.41
C LEU A 492 37.16 30.49 4.34
N LEU A 493 36.81 31.61 4.98
CA LEU A 493 35.61 31.69 5.82
C LEU A 493 34.33 31.61 5.01
N THR A 494 34.28 32.25 3.85
CA THR A 494 33.11 32.19 2.98
C THR A 494 32.90 30.77 2.48
N LEU A 495 33.97 30.06 2.11
CA LEU A 495 33.90 28.64 1.75
C LEU A 495 33.54 27.72 2.91
N ALA A 496 34.04 27.99 4.12
CA ALA A 496 33.70 27.19 5.30
C ALA A 496 32.22 27.29 5.68
N ARG A 497 31.50 28.32 5.20
CA ARG A 497 30.05 28.54 5.42
C ARG A 497 29.18 28.05 4.26
N GLU A 498 29.70 27.14 3.45
CA GLU A 498 28.97 26.54 2.34
C GLU A 498 27.71 25.79 2.85
N GLY A 499 26.55 26.12 2.28
CA GLY A 499 25.26 25.53 2.65
C GLY A 499 24.48 26.25 3.76
N GLU A 500 25.00 27.35 4.32
CA GLU A 500 24.24 28.21 5.24
C GLU A 500 23.24 29.07 4.46
N ALA A 501 21.94 28.82 4.69
CA ALA A 501 20.87 29.61 4.09
C ALA A 501 20.87 31.03 4.66
N ILE A 502 20.54 32.01 3.82
CA ILE A 502 20.48 33.42 4.23
C ILE A 502 19.19 33.65 5.01
N ASP A 503 19.32 34.18 6.23
CA ASP A 503 18.20 34.38 7.16
C ASP A 503 17.16 35.39 6.63
N GLU A 504 17.57 36.49 5.99
CA GLU A 504 16.68 37.51 5.44
C GLU A 504 17.20 38.09 4.10
N LEU A 505 16.37 38.03 3.05
CA LEU A 505 16.66 38.65 1.75
C LEU A 505 15.99 40.04 1.66
N GLU A 506 16.78 41.08 1.39
CA GLU A 506 16.29 42.45 1.23
C GLU A 506 16.22 42.86 -0.27
N PRO A 507 15.43 43.89 -0.63
CA PRO A 507 15.49 44.49 -1.95
C PRO A 507 16.84 45.22 -2.15
N VAL A 508 17.61 44.79 -3.13
CA VAL A 508 18.96 45.29 -3.45
C VAL A 508 19.01 45.83 -4.88
N PRO A 509 19.22 47.14 -5.09
CA PRO A 509 19.42 47.70 -6.42
C PRO A 509 20.76 47.22 -7.01
N LEU A 510 20.71 46.40 -8.06
CA LEU A 510 21.89 45.74 -8.64
C LEU A 510 22.97 46.74 -9.05
N GLY A 511 22.56 47.80 -9.75
CA GLY A 511 23.49 48.80 -10.25
C GLY A 511 24.21 49.58 -9.16
N ASP A 512 23.60 49.76 -7.99
CA ASP A 512 24.23 50.46 -6.87
C ASP A 512 25.29 49.59 -6.19
N VAL A 513 25.01 48.29 -6.01
CA VAL A 513 25.98 47.36 -5.44
C VAL A 513 27.13 47.15 -6.41
N ALA A 514 26.87 46.94 -7.70
CA ALA A 514 27.92 46.78 -8.72
C ALA A 514 28.88 47.99 -8.76
N ARG A 515 28.35 49.23 -8.79
CA ARG A 515 29.20 50.44 -8.77
C ARG A 515 30.02 50.56 -7.49
N ARG A 516 29.43 50.21 -6.34
CA ARG A 516 30.11 50.27 -5.05
C ARG A 516 31.24 49.23 -4.99
N SER A 517 30.97 47.99 -5.37
CA SER A 517 31.93 46.90 -5.44
C SER A 517 33.09 47.21 -6.39
N TRP A 518 32.81 47.83 -7.55
CA TRP A 518 33.86 48.26 -8.47
C TRP A 518 34.82 49.29 -7.87
N GLY A 519 34.29 50.21 -7.04
CA GLY A 519 35.13 51.18 -6.32
C GLY A 519 36.06 50.57 -5.26
N ASN A 520 35.82 49.32 -4.87
CA ASN A 520 36.62 48.60 -3.88
C ASN A 520 37.75 47.75 -4.52
N VAL A 521 37.74 47.58 -5.84
CA VAL A 521 38.74 46.79 -6.58
C VAL A 521 39.78 47.72 -7.19
N ARG A 522 41.07 47.31 -7.19
CA ARG A 522 42.12 48.01 -7.95
C ARG A 522 41.95 47.66 -9.43
N THR A 523 41.62 48.64 -10.27
CA THR A 523 41.19 48.41 -11.66
C THR A 523 42.21 48.82 -12.73
N ASP A 524 43.33 49.44 -12.34
CA ASP A 524 44.47 49.82 -13.20
C ASP A 524 44.10 50.44 -14.57
N GLY A 525 43.00 51.20 -14.63
CA GLY A 525 42.51 51.87 -15.84
C GLY A 525 41.30 51.23 -16.52
N GLY A 526 40.80 50.10 -16.00
CA GLY A 526 39.58 49.44 -16.49
C GLY A 526 38.29 50.24 -16.27
N GLY A 527 37.27 49.93 -17.06
CA GLY A 527 35.97 50.59 -17.05
C GLY A 527 34.83 49.68 -16.54
N LEU A 528 33.81 50.29 -15.93
CA LEU A 528 32.55 49.63 -15.58
C LEU A 528 31.39 50.25 -16.35
N VAL A 529 30.60 49.43 -17.02
CA VAL A 529 29.32 49.78 -17.64
C VAL A 529 28.21 49.06 -16.87
N VAL A 530 27.21 49.80 -16.39
CA VAL A 530 26.04 49.23 -15.71
C VAL A 530 24.81 49.54 -16.55
N GLU A 531 24.20 48.51 -17.13
CA GLU A 531 23.05 48.61 -18.03
C GLU A 531 21.72 48.25 -17.35
N THR A 532 21.74 47.97 -16.05
CA THR A 532 20.58 47.56 -15.26
C THR A 532 20.25 48.57 -14.15
N GLU A 533 18.95 48.79 -13.94
CA GLU A 533 18.39 49.50 -12.78
C GLU A 533 17.54 48.56 -11.90
N ASP A 534 17.57 47.25 -12.17
CA ASP A 534 16.69 46.28 -11.53
C ASP A 534 17.04 46.07 -10.05
N VAL A 535 16.03 45.70 -9.27
CA VAL A 535 16.14 45.38 -7.85
C VAL A 535 15.98 43.87 -7.68
N ILE A 536 16.85 43.25 -6.90
CA ILE A 536 16.78 41.81 -6.61
C ILE A 536 16.59 41.55 -5.13
N ARG A 537 16.07 40.37 -4.79
CA ARG A 537 16.04 39.88 -3.42
C ARG A 537 17.35 39.19 -3.07
N GLY A 538 18.16 39.81 -2.22
CA GLY A 538 19.50 39.32 -1.91
C GLY A 538 20.02 39.78 -0.54
N ASP A 539 21.09 39.12 -0.08
CA ASP A 539 21.98 39.66 0.94
C ASP A 539 22.95 40.63 0.25
N ARG A 540 22.88 41.91 0.63
CA ARG A 540 23.67 42.98 0.02
C ARG A 540 25.18 42.78 0.18
N ASP A 541 25.63 42.28 1.32
CA ASP A 541 27.05 42.14 1.62
C ASP A 541 27.63 40.94 0.86
N ARG A 542 26.90 39.82 0.82
CA ARG A 542 27.28 38.66 -0.01
C ARG A 542 27.26 38.99 -1.50
N LEU A 543 26.27 39.77 -1.96
CA LEU A 543 26.23 40.21 -3.36
C LEU A 543 27.41 41.14 -3.70
N ALA A 544 27.80 42.03 -2.78
CA ALA A 544 28.98 42.86 -2.97
C ALA A 544 30.26 42.01 -3.09
N GLN A 545 30.41 40.98 -2.26
CA GLN A 545 31.52 40.02 -2.33
C GLN A 545 31.53 39.25 -3.65
N LEU A 546 30.37 38.82 -4.15
CA LEU A 546 30.24 38.16 -5.45
C LEU A 546 30.76 39.06 -6.58
N PHE A 547 30.31 40.32 -6.62
CA PHE A 547 30.77 41.28 -7.62
C PHE A 547 32.27 41.58 -7.51
N GLU A 548 32.79 41.78 -6.30
CA GLU A 548 34.22 42.03 -6.08
C GLU A 548 35.11 40.87 -6.57
N ASN A 549 34.64 39.62 -6.40
CA ASN A 549 35.33 38.44 -6.93
C ASN A 549 35.31 38.41 -8.47
N LEU A 550 34.16 38.67 -9.09
CA LEU A 550 34.04 38.70 -10.55
C LEU A 550 34.87 39.83 -11.16
N PHE A 551 34.80 41.04 -10.58
CA PHE A 551 35.55 42.20 -11.08
C PHE A 551 37.05 42.02 -10.95
N ARG A 552 37.52 41.48 -9.82
CA ARG A 552 38.94 41.16 -9.64
C ARG A 552 39.41 40.15 -10.67
N ASN A 553 38.65 39.09 -10.90
CA ASN A 553 38.98 38.10 -11.93
C ASN A 553 39.05 38.74 -13.32
N SER A 554 38.10 39.61 -13.68
CA SER A 554 38.11 40.30 -14.97
C SER A 554 39.30 41.26 -15.11
N VAL A 555 39.72 41.95 -14.05
CA VAL A 555 40.91 42.82 -14.10
C VAL A 555 42.21 42.00 -14.16
N GLU A 556 42.36 40.97 -13.33
CA GLU A 556 43.57 40.15 -13.27
C GLU A 556 43.79 39.31 -14.54
N HIS A 557 42.71 38.81 -15.16
CA HIS A 557 42.79 37.90 -16.31
C HIS A 557 42.32 38.51 -17.63
N GLY A 558 41.60 39.64 -17.60
CA GLY A 558 41.05 40.32 -18.77
C GLY A 558 41.85 41.53 -19.25
N ALA A 559 42.82 42.03 -18.46
CA ALA A 559 43.61 43.19 -18.84
C ALA A 559 44.49 42.91 -20.08
N MET A 560 44.18 43.60 -21.19
CA MET A 560 45.09 43.81 -22.33
C MET A 560 45.86 45.14 -22.14
N ASP A 561 46.71 45.53 -23.10
CA ASP A 561 47.54 46.76 -23.03
C ASP A 561 46.73 48.07 -22.76
N ASP A 562 45.41 48.07 -23.00
CA ASP A 562 44.50 49.23 -22.86
C ASP A 562 43.49 49.13 -21.68
N GLY A 563 43.57 48.09 -20.84
CA GLY A 563 42.62 47.81 -19.74
C GLY A 563 41.42 46.95 -20.15
N VAL A 564 40.59 46.55 -19.16
CA VAL A 564 39.37 45.72 -19.36
C VAL A 564 38.11 46.55 -19.11
N THR A 565 37.06 46.34 -19.89
CA THR A 565 35.71 46.87 -19.65
C THR A 565 34.80 45.77 -19.14
N VAL A 566 34.21 45.97 -17.97
CA VAL A 566 33.23 45.05 -17.39
C VAL A 566 31.82 45.64 -17.52
N THR A 567 30.89 44.85 -18.03
CA THR A 567 29.48 45.20 -18.19
C THR A 567 28.61 44.38 -17.24
N VAL A 568 27.74 45.04 -16.48
CA VAL A 568 26.72 44.40 -15.65
C VAL A 568 25.36 44.71 -16.23
N GLY A 569 24.59 43.66 -16.57
CA GLY A 569 23.28 43.80 -17.18
C GLY A 569 22.30 42.71 -16.77
N THR A 570 21.08 42.81 -17.28
CA THR A 570 19.95 41.95 -16.88
C THR A 570 19.78 40.75 -17.82
N LEU A 571 19.32 39.64 -17.26
CA LEU A 571 18.78 38.46 -17.96
C LEU A 571 17.29 38.30 -17.65
N PRO A 572 16.50 37.60 -18.47
CA PRO A 572 15.07 37.35 -18.20
C PRO A 572 14.79 36.69 -16.84
N ASP A 573 15.74 35.91 -16.33
CA ASP A 573 15.69 35.17 -15.07
C ASP A 573 16.89 35.45 -14.15
N GLY A 574 17.54 36.62 -14.33
CA GLY A 574 18.55 37.12 -13.41
C GLY A 574 19.46 38.20 -13.98
N PHE A 575 20.77 38.08 -13.82
CA PHE A 575 21.73 39.11 -14.27
C PHE A 575 23.04 38.50 -14.76
N TYR A 576 23.83 39.30 -15.45
CA TYR A 576 25.14 38.87 -15.94
C TYR A 576 26.24 39.89 -15.64
N VAL A 577 27.46 39.39 -15.56
CA VAL A 577 28.71 40.17 -15.53
C VAL A 577 29.57 39.70 -16.68
N GLU A 578 29.94 40.62 -17.56
CA GLU A 578 30.67 40.33 -18.80
C GLU A 578 31.93 41.18 -18.90
N ASP A 579 33.05 40.61 -19.32
CA ASP A 579 34.26 41.35 -19.70
C ASP A 579 34.55 41.26 -21.20
N ASP A 580 35.38 42.20 -21.70
CA ASP A 580 35.92 42.25 -23.06
C ASP A 580 37.32 41.59 -23.17
N GLY A 581 37.68 40.74 -22.19
CA GLY A 581 38.94 40.03 -22.12
C GLY A 581 39.07 38.85 -23.10
N PRO A 582 40.06 37.96 -22.90
CA PRO A 582 40.29 36.79 -23.77
C PRO A 582 39.23 35.68 -23.61
N GLY A 583 38.40 35.76 -22.57
CA GLY A 583 37.36 34.78 -22.24
C GLY A 583 37.89 33.46 -21.67
N ILE A 584 36.95 32.58 -21.28
CA ILE A 584 37.27 31.26 -20.71
C ILE A 584 37.07 30.16 -21.78
N PRO A 585 38.10 29.32 -22.06
CA PRO A 585 37.99 28.22 -23.00
C PRO A 585 36.84 27.26 -22.64
N PRO A 586 36.05 26.77 -23.61
CA PRO A 586 34.89 25.91 -23.34
C PRO A 586 35.18 24.64 -22.52
N GLY A 587 36.40 24.10 -22.62
CA GLY A 587 36.81 22.91 -21.87
C GLY A 587 37.13 23.16 -20.39
N GLU A 588 37.22 24.42 -19.97
CA GLU A 588 37.58 24.81 -18.60
C GLU A 588 36.37 25.37 -17.81
N ARG A 589 35.24 25.63 -18.48
CA ARG A 589 34.10 26.38 -17.91
C ARG A 589 33.38 25.69 -16.76
N ASP A 590 33.45 24.37 -16.70
CA ASP A 590 32.88 23.59 -15.59
C ASP A 590 33.87 23.55 -14.41
N ASP A 591 35.16 23.44 -14.70
CA ASP A 591 36.23 23.27 -13.71
C ASP A 591 36.65 24.61 -13.06
N VAL A 592 36.38 25.75 -13.69
CA VAL A 592 36.78 27.08 -13.15
C VAL A 592 36.10 27.44 -11.82
N PHE A 593 35.01 26.76 -11.46
CA PHE A 593 34.33 26.95 -10.18
C PHE A 593 34.84 26.02 -9.08
N ASP A 594 35.75 25.09 -9.38
CA ASP A 594 36.34 24.20 -8.39
C ASP A 594 37.36 24.93 -7.52
N ALA A 595 37.33 24.67 -6.20
CA ALA A 595 38.22 25.32 -5.26
C ALA A 595 39.69 24.99 -5.57
N GLY A 596 40.51 26.04 -5.75
CA GLY A 596 41.93 25.93 -6.07
C GLY A 596 42.25 25.95 -7.57
N TYR A 597 41.26 26.10 -8.45
CA TYR A 597 41.49 26.33 -9.87
C TYR A 597 42.02 27.75 -10.10
N SER A 598 43.26 27.89 -10.57
CA SER A 598 43.83 29.18 -11.00
C SER A 598 44.82 28.99 -12.15
N THR A 599 44.84 29.95 -13.06
CA THR A 599 45.76 30.02 -14.21
C THR A 599 46.91 31.02 -14.00
N ALA A 600 46.91 31.76 -12.89
CA ALA A 600 47.96 32.71 -12.51
C ALA A 600 48.86 32.16 -11.40
N ASP A 601 50.17 32.44 -11.46
CA ASP A 601 51.16 31.97 -10.47
C ASP A 601 50.93 32.50 -9.04
N ASP A 602 50.12 33.57 -8.88
CA ASP A 602 49.76 34.20 -7.61
C ASP A 602 48.27 34.11 -7.24
N GLY A 603 47.44 33.49 -8.09
CA GLY A 603 45.99 33.38 -7.85
C GLY A 603 45.66 32.33 -6.80
N THR A 604 44.77 32.68 -5.87
CA THR A 604 44.37 31.78 -4.77
C THR A 604 43.45 30.64 -5.26
N GLY A 605 42.81 30.84 -6.42
CA GLY A 605 41.87 29.90 -7.02
C GLY A 605 40.57 29.72 -6.24
N LEU A 606 40.27 30.64 -5.31
CA LEU A 606 39.07 30.58 -4.47
C LEU A 606 37.92 31.47 -5.00
N GLY A 607 38.24 32.48 -5.81
CA GLY A 607 37.28 33.54 -6.18
C GLY A 607 36.02 33.03 -6.86
N LEU A 608 36.13 32.17 -7.88
CA LEU A 608 34.94 31.62 -8.57
C LEU A 608 34.21 30.57 -7.72
N SER A 609 34.92 29.80 -6.90
CA SER A 609 34.25 28.91 -5.93
C SER A 609 33.40 29.69 -4.92
N ILE A 610 33.85 30.88 -4.50
CA ILE A 610 33.07 31.79 -3.64
C ILE A 610 31.84 32.33 -4.36
N VAL A 611 31.97 32.71 -5.64
CA VAL A 611 30.82 33.13 -6.46
C VAL A 611 29.75 32.03 -6.50
N ARG A 612 30.16 30.77 -6.66
CA ARG A 612 29.26 29.61 -6.62
C ARG A 612 28.62 29.42 -5.26
N THR A 613 29.39 29.45 -4.17
CA THR A 613 28.87 29.34 -2.80
C THR A 613 27.84 30.43 -2.48
N ILE A 614 28.08 31.66 -2.93
CA ILE A 614 27.15 32.77 -2.73
C ILE A 614 25.87 32.57 -3.56
N ALA A 615 25.99 32.16 -4.83
CA ALA A 615 24.83 31.85 -5.67
C ALA A 615 23.97 30.73 -5.05
N ASP A 616 24.59 29.63 -4.61
CA ASP A 616 23.90 28.49 -4.00
C ASP A 616 23.17 28.90 -2.70
N ALA A 617 23.79 29.76 -1.87
CA ALA A 617 23.18 30.27 -0.64
C ALA A 617 21.92 31.14 -0.90
N HIS A 618 21.83 31.76 -2.07
CA HIS A 618 20.65 32.51 -2.53
C HIS A 618 19.66 31.65 -3.33
N GLY A 619 19.98 30.37 -3.58
CA GLY A 619 19.19 29.49 -4.44
C GLY A 619 19.32 29.79 -5.94
N TRP A 620 20.36 30.53 -6.34
CA TRP A 620 20.65 30.86 -7.74
C TRP A 620 21.58 29.84 -8.38
N SER A 621 21.66 29.84 -9.70
CA SER A 621 22.66 29.08 -10.46
C SER A 621 23.60 30.03 -11.19
N VAL A 622 24.90 29.72 -11.19
CA VAL A 622 25.92 30.48 -11.93
C VAL A 622 26.49 29.64 -13.07
N SER A 623 26.73 30.25 -14.23
CA SER A 623 27.38 29.61 -15.38
C SER A 623 28.27 30.58 -16.14
N VAL A 624 29.21 30.04 -16.94
CA VAL A 624 30.11 30.82 -17.81
C VAL A 624 29.76 30.60 -19.28
N THR A 625 29.60 31.70 -20.01
CA THR A 625 29.40 31.75 -21.45
C THR A 625 30.42 32.70 -22.11
N THR A 626 30.36 32.82 -23.43
CA THR A 626 31.18 33.81 -24.17
C THR A 626 30.43 35.13 -24.21
N GLY A 627 31.09 36.23 -23.86
CA GLY A 627 30.57 37.58 -24.01
C GLY A 627 30.30 37.97 -25.47
N ALA A 628 29.47 38.99 -25.67
CA ALA A 628 29.15 39.59 -26.96
C ALA A 628 30.41 40.06 -27.71
N ASP A 629 31.40 40.58 -26.98
CA ASP A 629 32.68 41.05 -27.54
C ASP A 629 33.82 40.01 -27.45
N GLY A 630 33.51 38.78 -27.00
CA GLY A 630 34.43 37.64 -27.01
C GLY A 630 35.08 37.31 -25.66
N GLY A 631 34.86 38.11 -24.61
CA GLY A 631 35.39 37.83 -23.27
C GLY A 631 34.55 36.87 -22.44
N ALA A 632 34.75 36.87 -21.12
CA ALA A 632 34.04 35.96 -20.21
C ALA A 632 32.71 36.57 -19.77
N ARG A 633 31.64 35.78 -19.81
CA ARG A 633 30.31 36.20 -19.32
C ARG A 633 29.82 35.24 -18.26
N PHE A 634 29.64 35.74 -17.05
CA PHE A 634 29.08 35.01 -15.93
C PHE A 634 27.58 35.31 -15.85
N GLU A 635 26.74 34.28 -15.96
CA GLU A 635 25.29 34.41 -15.90
C GLU A 635 24.78 33.83 -14.58
N LEU A 636 24.06 34.66 -13.81
CA LEU A 636 23.35 34.25 -12.59
C LEU A 636 21.86 34.18 -12.90
N THR A 637 21.29 32.99 -12.71
CA THR A 637 19.91 32.64 -13.08
C THR A 637 19.13 32.10 -11.88
N GLY A 638 17.80 32.18 -11.94
CA GLY A 638 16.92 31.86 -10.81
C GLY A 638 16.80 33.01 -9.81
N VAL A 639 17.07 34.24 -10.25
CA VAL A 639 16.99 35.45 -9.44
C VAL A 639 15.64 36.12 -9.65
N ASP A 640 14.95 36.44 -8.56
CA ASP A 640 13.72 37.24 -8.61
C ASP A 640 14.07 38.72 -8.84
N LEU A 641 13.78 39.21 -10.05
CA LEU A 641 13.90 40.63 -10.44
C LEU A 641 12.57 41.36 -10.15
N GLU A 642 12.60 42.46 -9.40
CA GLU A 642 11.45 43.34 -9.07
C GLU A 642 11.39 44.62 -9.93
#